data_AF-A0A844B3X7-F1
#
_entry.id   AF-A0A844B3X7-F1
#
_cell.length_a   1.000
_cell.length_b   1.000
_cell.length_c   1.000
_cell.angle_alpha   90.00
_cell.angle_beta   90.00
_cell.angle_gamma   90.00
#
_symmetry.space_group_name_H-M   'P 1'
#
loop_
_entity.id
_entity.type
_entity.pdbx_description
1 polymer ?
#
loop_
_entity_poly.entity_id
_entity_poly.type
_entity_poly.pdbx_seq_one_letter_code
_entity_poly.pdbx_strand_id
1 'polypeptide(L)'
;MKRSFTHIALAAVAAAALTLAGCGGGGGGSASPVVPPTPAPTVQQALAAAAAQPANDTSANSSAPFSVLQAAGVAAVTIASPPKVNFAVFTNGAVKQDLKLSDVSLIIAKLVPGTNGDPDVWQSYTFRTETATAGVGPNGVPALASAKQAAADGKQTDPALAAAQLTYNADGYYTYTFKTDITNPALTNGVTYEPNRTHRVAIQLSYVNAAGETVKVNPYFDFRIGADGKSVAVTDPALTRKMTDVTSCNSCHEKLALHGGGRVDTQFCVTCHNPGTTDANSGNVLTLSTMVHKIHSGKLLKKALDEGKGGEDYTIWGYKDEKIGFAEVGFPQDLRNCTKCHSGSNPATPQGDNWKTRPSKEACLTCHANNAGSDWDTSHKVIAGTLVGAGAQAKALTNKQCADCHVVGSNISPERVHWNQNEENAAKYKMNIESVAFDAVTRKVTVKYFLSDPTAGNAAYNLITPECTYTGTASACTPASGTNNTRFGNLRFYLAYMNMVGQNTAITEFSANNTGGSGANAWATAGTNDGTNHYTVQITVPADTATAVAAGTARVVSIGQIKEPKLQVKWATDPRPEVVPKALVNTVVQHTYMDVALSGPLTPRRVIVSNEKCNACHGSLGTTSGSNTLSEAFHGGARNTVEACVTCHDANKMSATVMTNGLAMNESYQFKRMIHGIHGNSKRTYPFTHGNPVQGPFNKDGALTATGTFYTDQRFTIANVASTVITAGTTVPAGSTFVSIIDLVRQAATTAGYTGAPTGYVENYAAEVAWPGVGINCNACHVNNSYKVDQGPLGAVTGKPGGTADPKLWTVISPKAATCTACHDSSKAIAHVTSFGSASYGNRTQTQSLVTQETCADCHSSGGFKGVDIVHGQK
;
A
#
# COMPACT_ATOMS: atom_id res chain seq x y z
N MET A 1 -42.48 -16.54 -14.29
CA MET A 1 -43.12 -15.70 -13.27
C MET A 1 -42.21 -14.50 -13.02
N LYS A 2 -42.69 -13.31 -13.40
CA LYS A 2 -41.96 -12.04 -13.41
C LYS A 2 -42.24 -11.27 -12.11
N ARG A 3 -41.24 -10.62 -11.52
CA ARG A 3 -41.41 -9.34 -10.81
C ARG A 3 -40.18 -8.46 -11.00
N SER A 4 -40.33 -7.51 -11.93
CA SER A 4 -39.53 -6.30 -12.08
C SER A 4 -39.84 -5.32 -10.93
N PHE A 5 -38.90 -4.43 -10.58
CA PHE A 5 -39.23 -3.00 -10.39
C PHE A 5 -38.00 -2.14 -10.63
N THR A 6 -38.27 -1.05 -11.33
CA THR A 6 -37.38 -0.10 -12.01
C THR A 6 -37.14 1.13 -11.13
N HIS A 7 -35.97 1.76 -11.30
CA HIS A 7 -35.66 3.09 -10.79
C HIS A 7 -36.42 4.20 -11.53
N ILE A 8 -36.83 5.25 -10.81
CA ILE A 8 -37.03 6.59 -11.37
C ILE A 8 -36.43 7.61 -10.40
N ALA A 9 -35.55 8.46 -10.93
CA ALA A 9 -35.09 9.70 -10.32
C ALA A 9 -36.02 10.84 -10.72
N LEU A 10 -36.21 11.85 -9.85
CA LEU A 10 -36.54 13.20 -10.28
C LEU A 10 -36.07 14.23 -9.25
N ALA A 11 -35.56 15.36 -9.78
CA ALA A 11 -35.11 16.53 -9.07
C ALA A 11 -36.24 17.54 -8.80
N ALA A 12 -35.90 18.56 -8.00
CA ALA A 12 -36.39 19.95 -8.05
C ALA A 12 -37.26 20.48 -6.87
N VAL A 13 -36.65 21.47 -6.20
CA VAL A 13 -37.21 22.79 -5.80
C VAL A 13 -38.03 22.92 -4.51
N ALA A 14 -37.61 23.92 -3.73
CA ALA A 14 -38.12 24.38 -2.45
C ALA A 14 -39.48 25.08 -2.51
N ALA A 15 -40.26 24.98 -1.43
CA ALA A 15 -41.08 26.06 -0.90
C ALA A 15 -41.58 25.71 0.52
N ALA A 16 -41.35 26.64 1.46
CA ALA A 16 -42.01 26.66 2.75
C ALA A 16 -43.45 27.16 2.61
N ALA A 17 -44.41 26.58 3.34
CA ALA A 17 -45.63 27.28 3.72
C ALA A 17 -46.31 26.63 4.93
N LEU A 18 -46.69 27.54 5.83
CA LEU A 18 -47.51 27.42 7.03
C LEU A 18 -48.73 26.53 6.88
N THR A 19 -49.06 25.79 7.93
CA THR A 19 -50.43 25.34 8.21
C THR A 19 -50.98 26.10 9.41
N LEU A 20 -51.86 27.06 9.14
CA LEU A 20 -52.85 27.56 10.09
C LEU A 20 -53.99 26.53 10.15
N ALA A 21 -54.33 26.08 11.35
CA ALA A 21 -55.66 25.58 11.66
C ALA A 21 -56.17 26.34 12.89
N GLY A 22 -57.15 27.21 12.65
CA GLY A 22 -57.94 27.84 13.70
C GLY A 22 -59.38 27.35 13.64
N CYS A 23 -59.95 27.06 14.80
CA CYS A 23 -61.32 27.33 15.28
C CYS A 23 -61.44 26.61 16.63
N GLY A 24 -61.91 27.15 17.75
CA GLY A 24 -62.50 28.43 18.09
C GLY A 24 -63.13 28.28 19.49
N GLY A 25 -63.14 29.37 20.27
CA GLY A 25 -64.15 29.63 21.29
C GLY A 25 -63.85 29.27 22.75
N GLY A 26 -63.69 30.32 23.59
CA GLY A 26 -64.42 30.38 24.86
C GLY A 26 -63.61 30.42 26.17
N GLY A 27 -63.12 31.61 26.53
CA GLY A 27 -63.26 32.24 27.87
C GLY A 27 -62.79 31.52 29.14
N GLY A 28 -61.89 32.18 29.89
CA GLY A 28 -61.70 31.96 31.33
C GLY A 28 -60.24 31.92 31.75
N GLY A 29 -59.79 32.96 32.43
CA GLY A 29 -58.39 33.18 32.76
C GLY A 29 -57.78 32.14 33.69
N SER A 30 -56.54 31.75 33.36
CA SER A 30 -55.51 31.30 34.29
C SER A 30 -54.19 31.44 33.54
N ALA A 31 -53.34 32.37 33.98
CA ALA A 31 -52.01 32.53 33.41
C ALA A 31 -51.23 31.23 33.62
N SER A 32 -50.89 30.52 32.53
CA SER A 32 -49.93 29.43 32.59
C SER A 32 -48.63 29.96 33.19
N PRO A 33 -48.01 29.25 34.16
CA PRO A 33 -46.73 29.69 34.70
C PRO A 33 -45.73 29.76 33.56
N VAL A 34 -45.12 30.93 33.36
CA VAL A 34 -43.91 31.07 32.55
C VAL A 34 -42.86 30.19 33.25
N VAL A 35 -42.57 29.04 32.67
CA VAL A 35 -41.44 28.21 33.10
C VAL A 35 -40.20 29.08 32.94
N PRO A 36 -39.43 29.36 34.01
CA PRO A 36 -38.19 30.11 33.89
C PRO A 36 -37.29 29.41 32.87
N PRO A 37 -36.58 30.15 31.99
CA PRO A 37 -35.59 29.52 31.12
C PRO A 37 -34.63 28.71 32.01
N THR A 38 -34.48 27.41 31.71
CA THR A 38 -33.50 26.56 32.37
C THR A 38 -32.14 27.25 32.34
N PRO A 39 -31.42 27.36 33.48
CA PRO A 39 -30.08 27.95 33.51
C PRO A 39 -29.20 27.29 32.46
N ALA A 40 -28.37 28.08 31.77
CA ALA A 40 -27.36 27.53 30.88
C ALA A 40 -26.49 26.54 31.67
N PRO A 41 -26.16 25.37 31.09
CA PRO A 41 -25.37 24.37 31.79
C PRO A 41 -24.00 24.97 32.16
N THR A 42 -23.52 24.65 33.36
CA THR A 42 -22.15 24.94 33.76
C THR A 42 -21.15 24.22 32.84
N VAL A 43 -19.90 24.69 32.78
CA VAL A 43 -18.83 24.03 32.01
C VAL A 43 -18.74 22.54 32.39
N GLN A 44 -18.75 22.24 33.70
CA GLN A 44 -18.70 20.87 34.21
C GLN A 44 -19.85 20.00 33.68
N GLN A 45 -21.08 20.52 33.70
CA GLN A 45 -22.26 19.81 33.18
C GLN A 45 -22.15 19.59 31.66
N ALA A 46 -21.68 20.59 30.91
CA ALA A 46 -21.47 20.48 29.47
C ALA A 46 -20.42 19.42 29.11
N LEU A 47 -19.27 19.41 29.81
CA LEU A 47 -18.21 18.42 29.59
C LEU A 47 -18.65 17.00 29.99
N ALA A 48 -19.37 16.85 31.10
CA ALA A 48 -19.90 15.55 31.52
C ALA A 48 -20.93 15.01 30.50
N ALA A 49 -21.84 15.85 30.03
CA ALA A 49 -22.82 15.47 29.01
C ALA A 49 -22.14 15.11 27.68
N ALA A 50 -21.10 15.85 27.28
CA ALA A 50 -20.32 15.56 26.09
C ALA A 50 -19.53 14.26 26.22
N ALA A 51 -18.94 13.99 27.39
CA ALA A 51 -18.19 12.75 27.65
C ALA A 51 -19.05 11.50 27.51
N ALA A 52 -20.34 11.60 27.90
CA ALA A 52 -21.31 10.51 27.77
C ALA A 52 -21.63 10.15 26.30
N GLN A 53 -21.31 11.02 25.34
CA GLN A 53 -21.51 10.76 23.91
C GLN A 53 -20.30 10.01 23.34
N PRO A 54 -20.46 8.77 22.83
CA PRO A 54 -19.35 8.01 22.25
C PRO A 54 -18.64 8.72 21.09
N ALA A 55 -19.36 9.57 20.35
CA ALA A 55 -18.81 10.37 19.24
C ALA A 55 -17.76 11.41 19.69
N ASN A 56 -17.70 11.73 20.98
CA ASN A 56 -16.70 12.64 21.56
C ASN A 56 -15.52 11.89 22.18
N ASP A 57 -15.51 10.56 22.18
CA ASP A 57 -14.37 9.80 22.71
C ASP A 57 -13.09 10.23 21.99
N THR A 58 -12.09 10.64 22.76
CA THR A 58 -10.87 11.25 22.23
C THR A 58 -10.04 10.27 21.40
N SER A 59 -10.27 8.96 21.55
CA SER A 59 -9.66 7.95 20.68
C SER A 59 -10.22 7.95 19.26
N ALA A 60 -11.46 8.40 19.08
CA ALA A 60 -12.18 8.43 17.81
C ALA A 60 -12.30 9.84 17.21
N ASN A 61 -12.38 10.86 18.05
CA ASN A 61 -12.54 12.26 17.65
C ASN A 61 -11.47 13.14 18.29
N SER A 62 -10.39 13.37 17.55
CA SER A 62 -9.25 14.19 17.99
C SER A 62 -9.57 15.69 18.10
N SER A 63 -10.73 16.15 17.60
CA SER A 63 -11.18 17.54 17.72
C SER A 63 -12.02 17.82 18.97
N ALA A 64 -12.71 16.80 19.49
CA ALA A 64 -13.57 16.90 20.68
C ALA A 64 -12.86 17.50 21.90
N PRO A 65 -11.57 17.22 22.18
CA PRO A 65 -10.82 17.86 23.26
C PRO A 65 -10.88 19.38 23.31
N PHE A 66 -11.05 20.05 22.16
CA PHE A 66 -11.05 21.51 22.05
C PHE A 66 -12.41 22.10 21.67
N SER A 67 -13.16 21.43 20.79
CA SER A 67 -14.43 21.96 20.28
C SER A 67 -15.50 22.01 21.37
N VAL A 68 -15.57 20.98 22.22
CA VAL A 68 -16.54 20.92 23.33
C VAL A 68 -16.26 22.01 24.36
N LEU A 69 -14.99 22.25 24.70
CA LEU A 69 -14.60 23.30 25.64
C LEU A 69 -14.98 24.70 25.15
N GLN A 70 -14.74 24.97 23.87
CA GLN A 70 -15.12 26.25 23.26
C GLN A 70 -16.63 26.44 23.25
N ALA A 71 -17.39 25.39 22.93
CA ALA A 71 -18.86 25.45 23.00
C ALA A 71 -19.36 25.70 24.43
N ALA A 72 -18.62 25.25 25.45
CA ALA A 72 -18.89 25.54 26.86
C ALA A 72 -18.37 26.92 27.32
N GLY A 73 -17.82 27.74 26.43
CA GLY A 73 -17.36 29.11 26.73
C GLY A 73 -15.93 29.22 27.28
N VAL A 74 -15.17 28.12 27.31
CA VAL A 74 -13.76 28.12 27.74
C VAL A 74 -12.86 28.29 26.51
N ALA A 75 -12.02 29.33 26.52
CA ALA A 75 -11.04 29.53 25.45
C ALA A 75 -10.02 28.38 25.43
N ALA A 76 -9.83 27.76 24.27
CA ALA A 76 -8.87 26.67 24.10
C ALA A 76 -7.42 27.16 24.23
N VAL A 77 -7.09 28.37 23.76
CA VAL A 77 -5.75 28.95 23.88
C VAL A 77 -5.83 30.41 24.30
N THR A 78 -4.91 30.82 25.17
CA THR A 78 -4.64 32.24 25.49
C THR A 78 -3.14 32.49 25.38
N ILE A 79 -2.76 33.61 24.76
CA ILE A 79 -1.36 34.02 24.61
C ILE A 79 -1.10 35.18 25.56
N ALA A 80 -0.64 34.86 26.76
CA ALA A 80 -0.38 35.83 27.84
C ALA A 80 0.98 35.57 28.51
N SER A 81 2.00 35.28 27.68
CA SER A 81 3.42 35.12 28.05
C SER A 81 3.70 34.38 29.37
N PRO A 82 3.75 33.03 29.38
CA PRO A 82 3.70 32.12 28.24
C PRO A 82 2.27 31.70 27.84
N PRO A 83 2.10 31.06 26.66
CA PRO A 83 0.81 30.51 26.23
C PRO A 83 0.21 29.50 27.21
N LYS A 84 -1.12 29.52 27.36
CA LYS A 84 -1.90 28.50 28.08
C LYS A 84 -2.90 27.82 27.17
N VAL A 85 -3.02 26.51 27.29
CA VAL A 85 -3.90 25.66 26.47
C VAL A 85 -4.85 24.87 27.35
N ASN A 86 -6.15 25.05 27.14
CA ASN A 86 -7.20 24.31 27.81
C ASN A 86 -7.70 23.17 26.91
N PHE A 87 -7.76 21.95 27.44
CA PHE A 87 -8.26 20.78 26.72
C PHE A 87 -8.94 19.79 27.66
N ALA A 88 -9.98 19.12 27.17
CA ALA A 88 -10.64 18.01 27.86
C ALA A 88 -10.21 16.68 27.22
N VAL A 89 -10.30 15.59 27.97
CA VAL A 89 -10.09 14.24 27.43
C VAL A 89 -11.28 13.40 27.82
N PHE A 90 -11.93 12.81 26.82
CA PHE A 90 -13.11 11.98 26.99
C PHE A 90 -12.75 10.54 26.66
N THR A 91 -13.13 9.62 27.53
CA THR A 91 -12.92 8.19 27.31
C THR A 91 -14.01 7.38 27.99
N ASN A 92 -14.57 6.40 27.27
CA ASN A 92 -15.53 5.44 27.81
C ASN A 92 -16.72 6.08 28.57
N GLY A 93 -17.27 7.19 28.07
CA GLY A 93 -18.42 7.86 28.68
C GLY A 93 -18.08 8.88 29.77
N ALA A 94 -16.80 9.10 30.09
CA ALA A 94 -16.36 9.94 31.19
C ALA A 94 -15.22 10.91 30.80
N VAL A 95 -15.07 11.96 31.60
CA VAL A 95 -13.90 12.85 31.55
C VAL A 95 -12.72 12.15 32.22
N LYS A 96 -11.56 12.10 31.56
CA LYS A 96 -10.32 11.56 32.12
C LYS A 96 -9.67 12.58 33.08
N GLN A 97 -9.48 12.24 34.35
CA GLN A 97 -9.10 13.20 35.42
C GLN A 97 -7.71 12.97 36.03
N ASP A 98 -7.04 11.89 35.65
CA ASP A 98 -5.79 11.39 36.23
C ASP A 98 -4.58 11.50 35.28
N LEU A 99 -4.62 12.41 34.30
CA LEU A 99 -3.47 12.63 33.41
C LEU A 99 -2.29 13.22 34.16
N LYS A 100 -1.10 12.70 33.87
CA LYS A 100 0.17 13.20 34.37
C LYS A 100 0.86 14.07 33.31
N LEU A 101 1.80 14.91 33.74
CA LEU A 101 2.60 15.71 32.80
C LEU A 101 3.36 14.84 31.77
N SER A 102 3.71 13.60 32.12
CA SER A 102 4.33 12.61 31.23
C SER A 102 3.41 12.11 30.11
N ASP A 103 2.09 12.22 30.30
CA ASP A 103 1.07 11.69 29.40
C ASP A 103 0.76 12.63 28.24
N VAL A 104 1.24 13.88 28.34
CA VAL A 104 0.98 14.95 27.38
C VAL A 104 2.28 15.55 26.89
N SER A 105 2.38 15.94 25.63
CA SER A 105 3.45 16.81 25.11
C SER A 105 2.86 17.73 24.06
N LEU A 106 3.05 19.04 24.22
CA LEU A 106 2.41 20.04 23.37
C LEU A 106 3.43 20.74 22.47
N ILE A 107 2.98 21.15 21.30
CA ILE A 107 3.75 21.95 20.36
C ILE A 107 2.84 23.01 19.74
N ILE A 108 3.43 24.17 19.42
CA ILE A 108 2.72 25.30 18.83
C ILE A 108 3.49 25.85 17.62
N ALA A 109 2.75 26.14 16.55
CA ALA A 109 3.27 26.67 15.29
C ALA A 109 2.33 27.73 14.72
N LYS A 110 2.85 28.60 13.85
CA LYS A 110 2.05 29.52 13.00
C LYS A 110 2.07 29.07 11.55
N LEU A 111 1.01 29.39 10.82
CA LEU A 111 0.94 29.22 9.37
C LEU A 111 1.47 30.49 8.69
N VAL A 112 2.56 30.35 7.95
CA VAL A 112 3.15 31.41 7.14
C VAL A 112 2.71 31.22 5.69
N PRO A 113 1.96 32.16 5.10
CA PRO A 113 1.60 32.13 3.69
C PRO A 113 2.84 32.14 2.81
N GLY A 114 2.81 31.36 1.75
CA GLY A 114 3.88 31.33 0.76
C GLY A 114 3.93 32.62 -0.05
N THR A 115 5.14 33.02 -0.44
CA THR A 115 5.39 34.19 -1.30
C THR A 115 6.29 33.79 -2.46
N ASN A 116 6.26 34.50 -3.58
CA ASN A 116 7.14 34.22 -4.73
C ASN A 116 7.13 32.75 -5.19
N GLY A 117 5.92 32.18 -5.31
CA GLY A 117 5.72 30.79 -5.75
C GLY A 117 5.89 29.75 -4.66
N ASP A 118 6.41 30.11 -3.48
CA ASP A 118 6.50 29.18 -2.36
C ASP A 118 5.09 28.75 -1.88
N PRO A 119 4.94 27.50 -1.41
CA PRO A 119 3.73 27.06 -0.73
C PRO A 119 3.67 27.66 0.68
N ASP A 120 2.47 27.70 1.27
CA ASP A 120 2.32 28.01 2.69
C ASP A 120 3.04 26.97 3.56
N VAL A 121 3.59 27.39 4.69
CA VAL A 121 4.37 26.51 5.58
C VAL A 121 3.97 26.71 7.03
N TRP A 122 3.91 25.61 7.77
CA TRP A 122 3.89 25.70 9.23
C TRP A 122 5.30 26.10 9.71
N GLN A 123 5.38 26.96 10.71
CA GLN A 123 6.64 27.36 11.34
C GLN A 123 6.47 27.25 12.86
N SER A 124 7.27 26.39 13.48
CA SER A 124 7.17 26.11 14.92
C SER A 124 7.89 27.16 15.74
N TYR A 125 7.31 27.46 16.91
CA TYR A 125 7.95 28.33 17.90
C TYR A 125 8.92 27.55 18.78
N THR A 126 8.60 26.29 19.10
CA THR A 126 9.39 25.45 20.00
C THR A 126 10.39 24.60 19.20
N PHE A 127 11.63 24.55 19.67
CA PHE A 127 12.72 23.85 19.00
C PHE A 127 13.68 23.20 20.01
N ARG A 128 14.49 22.27 19.52
CA ARG A 128 15.69 21.77 20.18
C ARG A 128 16.89 21.96 19.25
N THR A 129 18.09 21.94 19.81
CA THR A 129 19.32 21.81 19.04
C THR A 129 19.80 20.38 19.17
N GLU A 130 19.88 19.69 18.05
CA GLU A 130 20.59 18.43 17.94
C GLU A 130 22.07 18.73 17.76
N THR A 131 22.90 18.16 18.62
CA THR A 131 24.35 18.15 18.46
C THR A 131 24.73 16.77 17.95
N ALA A 132 25.43 16.71 16.82
CA ALA A 132 25.78 15.44 16.22
C ALA A 132 26.81 14.68 17.08
N THR A 133 26.63 13.38 17.18
CA THR A 133 27.54 12.50 17.91
C THR A 133 28.75 12.17 17.03
N ALA A 134 29.97 12.28 17.57
CA ALA A 134 31.18 11.89 16.84
C ALA A 134 31.11 10.39 16.46
N GLY A 135 31.49 10.05 15.22
CA GLY A 135 31.39 8.68 14.71
C GLY A 135 30.03 8.31 14.10
N VAL A 136 29.04 9.22 14.13
CA VAL A 136 27.68 8.99 13.62
C VAL A 136 27.47 9.81 12.34
N GLY A 137 26.95 9.17 11.29
CA GLY A 137 26.66 9.80 10.01
C GLY A 137 27.17 8.99 8.82
N PRO A 138 27.05 9.51 7.59
CA PRO A 138 27.61 8.87 6.41
C PRO A 138 29.10 8.57 6.60
N ASN A 139 29.49 7.30 6.43
CA ASN A 139 30.86 6.82 6.66
C ASN A 139 31.43 7.16 8.05
N GLY A 140 30.57 7.29 9.07
CA GLY A 140 30.96 7.61 10.44
C GLY A 140 31.24 9.10 10.68
N VAL A 141 30.89 9.99 9.75
CA VAL A 141 31.12 11.43 9.87
C VAL A 141 29.77 12.17 9.78
N PRO A 142 29.42 13.00 10.78
CA PRO A 142 28.24 13.84 10.69
C PRO A 142 28.33 14.84 9.55
N ALA A 143 27.22 15.05 8.83
CA ALA A 143 27.14 16.07 7.80
C ALA A 143 27.21 17.50 8.38
N LEU A 144 26.66 17.70 9.60
CA LEU A 144 26.65 18.97 10.32
C LEU A 144 27.06 18.74 11.78
N ALA A 145 27.76 19.70 12.39
CA ALA A 145 28.09 19.64 13.82
C ALA A 145 26.84 19.76 14.71
N SER A 146 25.84 20.52 14.27
CA SER A 146 24.55 20.64 14.94
C SER A 146 23.47 21.11 13.96
N ALA A 147 22.21 20.86 14.31
CA ALA A 147 21.05 21.34 13.57
C ALA A 147 19.91 21.76 14.51
N LYS A 148 19.09 22.71 14.06
CA LYS A 148 17.83 23.04 14.72
C LYS A 148 16.75 22.06 14.28
N GLN A 149 15.90 21.68 15.22
CA GLN A 149 14.74 20.83 14.96
C GLN A 149 13.55 21.36 15.73
N ALA A 150 12.40 21.53 15.07
CA ALA A 150 11.16 21.78 15.81
C ALA A 150 10.88 20.61 16.77
N ALA A 151 10.45 20.94 17.97
CA ALA A 151 10.26 19.97 19.04
C ALA A 151 9.09 20.37 19.95
N ALA A 152 8.55 19.41 20.69
CA ALA A 152 7.57 19.70 21.72
C ALA A 152 8.15 20.64 22.80
N ASP A 153 7.27 21.38 23.48
CA ASP A 153 7.60 22.24 24.60
C ASP A 153 8.34 21.46 25.70
N GLY A 154 9.36 22.11 26.27
CA GLY A 154 10.19 21.49 27.29
C GLY A 154 9.42 21.27 28.58
N LYS A 155 9.60 20.09 29.20
CA LYS A 155 9.06 19.84 30.54
C LYS A 155 9.81 20.67 31.58
N GLN A 156 9.07 21.15 32.58
CA GLN A 156 9.66 21.73 33.77
C GLN A 156 10.33 20.63 34.59
N THR A 157 11.54 20.91 35.07
CA THR A 157 12.32 20.00 35.92
C THR A 157 12.09 20.24 37.40
N ASP A 158 11.67 21.46 37.77
CA ASP A 158 11.24 21.77 39.13
C ASP A 158 9.86 21.16 39.40
N PRO A 159 9.67 20.41 40.51
CA PRO A 159 8.39 19.75 40.80
C PRO A 159 7.19 20.68 40.91
N ALA A 160 7.35 21.87 41.49
CA ALA A 160 6.25 22.82 41.67
C ALA A 160 5.86 23.45 40.33
N LEU A 161 6.85 23.83 39.52
CA LEU A 161 6.61 24.33 38.15
C LEU A 161 6.06 23.22 37.24
N ALA A 162 6.44 21.97 37.42
CA ALA A 162 5.88 20.83 36.68
C ALA A 162 4.41 20.59 37.02
N ALA A 163 4.02 20.69 38.31
CA ALA A 163 2.62 20.61 38.72
C ALA A 163 1.78 21.79 38.20
N ALA A 164 2.38 22.98 38.09
CA ALA A 164 1.75 24.14 37.45
C ALA A 164 1.75 24.07 35.91
N GLN A 165 2.59 23.23 35.31
CA GLN A 165 2.68 23.06 33.86
C GLN A 165 1.46 22.31 33.31
N LEU A 166 0.90 21.37 34.07
CA LEU A 166 -0.36 20.70 33.75
C LEU A 166 -1.25 20.67 34.99
N THR A 167 -2.31 21.49 34.98
CA THR A 167 -3.25 21.59 36.09
C THR A 167 -4.61 21.07 35.67
N TYR A 168 -5.21 20.19 36.48
CA TYR A 168 -6.61 19.77 36.32
C TYR A 168 -7.54 20.78 37.00
N ASN A 169 -8.55 21.24 36.27
CA ASN A 169 -9.57 22.15 36.78
C ASN A 169 -10.83 21.35 37.17
N ALA A 170 -11.45 21.71 38.29
CA ALA A 170 -12.64 21.01 38.83
C ALA A 170 -13.82 20.96 37.86
N ASP A 171 -13.87 21.90 36.91
CA ASP A 171 -14.85 21.95 35.83
C ASP A 171 -14.67 20.87 34.76
N GLY A 172 -13.65 20.00 34.86
CA GLY A 172 -13.52 18.82 33.99
C GLY A 172 -12.53 18.96 32.82
N TYR A 173 -11.54 19.83 32.92
CA TYR A 173 -10.54 20.03 31.86
C TYR A 173 -9.15 20.35 32.40
N TYR A 174 -8.13 20.20 31.56
CA TYR A 174 -6.75 20.52 31.92
C TYR A 174 -6.32 21.85 31.32
N THR A 175 -5.48 22.57 32.04
CA THR A 175 -4.71 23.70 31.54
C THR A 175 -3.24 23.31 31.46
N TYR A 176 -2.67 23.38 30.26
CA TYR A 176 -1.23 23.28 30.04
C TYR A 176 -0.62 24.67 29.88
N THR A 177 0.38 25.00 30.69
CA THR A 177 1.14 26.26 30.58
C THR A 177 2.47 25.98 29.90
N PHE A 178 2.75 26.64 28.77
CA PHE A 178 4.01 26.45 28.05
C PHE A 178 5.21 26.90 28.88
N LYS A 179 6.33 26.18 28.77
CA LYS A 179 7.62 26.66 29.28
C LYS A 179 8.19 27.73 28.35
N THR A 180 8.08 27.52 27.03
CA THR A 180 8.52 28.51 26.04
C THR A 180 7.50 29.64 25.90
N ASP A 181 7.95 30.87 26.16
CA ASP A 181 7.16 32.05 25.81
C ASP A 181 7.35 32.41 24.33
N ILE A 182 6.30 32.21 23.53
CA ILE A 182 6.35 32.42 22.08
C ILE A 182 6.44 33.89 21.68
N THR A 183 6.14 34.83 22.59
CA THR A 183 6.25 36.26 22.31
C THR A 183 7.68 36.77 22.41
N ASN A 184 8.60 35.95 22.91
CA ASN A 184 10.02 36.28 23.02
C ASN A 184 10.84 35.55 21.94
N PRO A 185 11.29 36.24 20.87
CA PRO A 185 12.06 35.63 19.78
C PRO A 185 13.35 34.93 20.21
N ALA A 186 13.95 35.32 21.34
CA ALA A 186 15.14 34.66 21.87
C ALA A 186 14.86 33.22 22.34
N LEU A 187 13.61 32.91 22.69
CA LEU A 187 13.15 31.59 23.11
C LEU A 187 12.58 30.75 21.96
N THR A 188 12.43 31.34 20.76
CA THR A 188 11.77 30.71 19.61
C THR A 188 12.67 30.60 18.38
N ASN A 189 14.00 30.63 18.56
CA ASN A 189 14.96 30.59 17.44
C ASN A 189 14.71 31.72 16.42
N GLY A 190 14.33 32.90 16.91
CA GLY A 190 14.04 34.07 16.09
C GLY A 190 12.64 34.09 15.45
N VAL A 191 11.79 33.10 15.71
CA VAL A 191 10.43 33.07 15.17
C VAL A 191 9.54 34.08 15.90
N THR A 192 9.19 35.17 15.23
CA THR A 192 8.32 36.21 15.76
C THR A 192 6.86 35.75 15.86
N TYR A 193 6.21 36.02 16.99
CA TYR A 193 4.76 35.83 17.14
C TYR A 193 3.97 36.89 16.37
N GLU A 194 3.01 36.45 15.55
CA GLU A 194 2.18 37.31 14.70
C GLU A 194 0.69 36.99 14.93
N PRO A 195 -0.02 37.73 15.81
CA PRO A 195 -1.33 37.34 16.33
C PRO A 195 -2.43 37.17 15.27
N ASN A 196 -2.31 37.88 14.15
CA ASN A 196 -3.28 37.85 13.05
C ASN A 196 -3.16 36.59 12.16
N ARG A 197 -2.11 35.78 12.36
CA ARG A 197 -1.94 34.52 11.63
C ARG A 197 -2.72 33.39 12.27
N THR A 198 -3.02 32.40 11.46
CA THR A 198 -3.47 31.11 11.97
C THR A 198 -2.33 30.42 12.72
N HIS A 199 -2.66 29.87 13.87
CA HIS A 199 -1.80 29.07 14.73
C HIS A 199 -2.36 27.67 14.87
N ARG A 200 -1.49 26.70 15.15
CA ARG A 200 -1.86 25.34 15.52
C ARG A 200 -1.21 24.99 16.84
N VAL A 201 -2.00 24.50 17.78
CA VAL A 201 -1.50 23.70 18.90
C VAL A 201 -1.80 22.23 18.62
N ALA A 202 -0.86 21.34 18.92
CA ALA A 202 -1.07 19.91 18.83
C ALA A 202 -0.55 19.20 20.09
N ILE A 203 -1.22 18.13 20.50
CA ILE A 203 -0.95 17.37 21.72
C ILE A 203 -0.55 15.96 21.31
N GLN A 204 0.61 15.47 21.73
CA GLN A 204 0.87 14.04 21.82
C GLN A 204 0.29 13.55 23.16
N LEU A 205 -0.81 12.79 23.10
CA LEU A 205 -1.57 12.35 24.26
C LEU A 205 -1.50 10.81 24.39
N SER A 206 -1.20 10.34 25.60
CA SER A 206 -1.19 8.92 25.95
C SER A 206 -1.95 8.71 27.26
N TYR A 207 -2.97 7.86 27.28
CA TYR A 207 -3.71 7.55 28.51
C TYR A 207 -4.19 6.11 28.55
N VAL A 208 -4.51 5.61 29.74
CA VAL A 208 -5.10 4.28 29.91
C VAL A 208 -6.62 4.40 29.96
N ASN A 209 -7.31 3.68 29.08
CA ASN A 209 -8.78 3.63 29.03
C ASN A 209 -9.35 2.70 30.10
N ALA A 210 -10.68 2.61 30.23
CA ALA A 210 -11.34 1.79 31.25
C ALA A 210 -11.06 0.28 31.09
N ALA A 211 -10.67 -0.16 29.89
CA ALA A 211 -10.27 -1.54 29.60
C ALA A 211 -8.79 -1.84 29.93
N GLY A 212 -8.04 -0.87 30.49
CA GLY A 212 -6.63 -1.02 30.80
C GLY A 212 -5.70 -0.87 29.58
N GLU A 213 -6.20 -0.40 28.44
CA GLU A 213 -5.43 -0.25 27.21
C GLU A 213 -4.80 1.14 27.11
N THR A 214 -3.54 1.20 26.70
CA THR A 214 -2.86 2.46 26.38
C THR A 214 -3.36 3.02 25.06
N VAL A 215 -4.14 4.10 25.12
CA VAL A 215 -4.59 4.89 23.97
C VAL A 215 -3.55 5.97 23.68
N LYS A 216 -3.12 6.04 22.42
CA LYS A 216 -2.21 7.08 21.90
C LYS A 216 -2.88 7.81 20.74
N VAL A 217 -3.04 9.12 20.88
CA VAL A 217 -3.74 10.00 19.92
C VAL A 217 -3.11 11.38 19.86
N ASN A 218 -3.37 12.13 18.77
CA ASN A 218 -2.84 13.47 18.62
C ASN A 218 -3.91 14.56 18.37
N PRO A 219 -4.62 15.02 19.41
CA PRO A 219 -5.51 16.17 19.31
C PRO A 219 -4.77 17.41 18.78
N TYR A 220 -5.43 18.19 17.91
CA TYR A 220 -4.90 19.46 17.45
C TYR A 220 -6.02 20.51 17.33
N PHE A 221 -5.62 21.78 17.34
CA PHE A 221 -6.53 22.91 17.22
C PHE A 221 -5.90 24.05 16.42
N ASP A 222 -6.56 24.43 15.32
CA ASP A 222 -6.21 25.59 14.50
C ASP A 222 -7.00 26.80 14.97
N PHE A 223 -6.31 27.91 15.25
CA PHE A 223 -6.92 29.10 15.82
C PHE A 223 -6.30 30.41 15.36
N ARG A 224 -7.04 31.50 15.55
CA ARG A 224 -6.53 32.87 15.55
C ARG A 224 -6.82 33.51 16.90
N ILE A 225 -6.17 34.63 17.20
CA ILE A 225 -6.47 35.40 18.40
C ILE A 225 -7.51 36.47 18.08
N GLY A 226 -8.64 36.43 18.79
CA GLY A 226 -9.69 37.42 18.73
C GLY A 226 -9.30 38.73 19.41
N ALA A 227 -10.13 39.76 19.23
CA ALA A 227 -9.90 41.08 19.83
C ALA A 227 -9.89 41.06 21.37
N ASP A 228 -10.54 40.06 21.97
CA ASP A 228 -10.56 39.81 23.42
C ASP A 228 -9.34 39.01 23.93
N GLY A 229 -8.37 38.73 23.06
CA GLY A 229 -7.16 37.97 23.40
C GLY A 229 -7.37 36.45 23.48
N LYS A 230 -8.57 35.95 23.17
CA LYS A 230 -8.91 34.52 23.24
C LYS A 230 -8.79 33.84 21.89
N SER A 231 -8.53 32.54 21.89
CA SER A 231 -8.52 31.73 20.67
C SER A 231 -9.91 31.61 20.04
N VAL A 232 -9.98 31.84 18.74
CA VAL A 232 -11.15 31.55 17.89
C VAL A 232 -10.76 30.46 16.90
N ALA A 233 -11.57 29.40 16.84
CA ALA A 233 -11.35 28.28 15.91
C ALA A 233 -11.29 28.77 14.45
N VAL A 234 -10.30 28.27 13.70
CA VAL A 234 -10.27 28.46 12.25
C VAL A 234 -11.19 27.44 11.60
N THR A 235 -12.32 27.93 11.11
CA THR A 235 -13.32 27.13 10.36
C THR A 235 -13.24 27.36 8.85
N ASP A 236 -12.64 28.48 8.41
CA ASP A 236 -12.42 28.77 7.00
C ASP A 236 -11.28 27.88 6.45
N PRO A 237 -11.57 27.00 5.48
CA PRO A 237 -10.56 26.17 4.85
C PRO A 237 -9.40 26.97 4.25
N ALA A 238 -9.62 28.19 3.73
CA ALA A 238 -8.59 29.02 3.12
C ALA A 238 -7.53 29.52 4.12
N LEU A 239 -7.81 29.40 5.42
CA LEU A 239 -6.96 29.92 6.49
C LEU A 239 -6.21 28.82 7.24
N THR A 240 -6.28 27.57 6.79
CA THR A 240 -5.51 26.42 7.32
C THR A 240 -4.70 25.74 6.22
N ARG A 241 -3.87 24.77 6.61
CA ARG A 241 -3.09 23.93 5.71
C ARG A 241 -3.21 22.46 6.12
N LYS A 242 -4.21 21.79 5.55
CA LYS A 242 -4.51 20.36 5.70
C LYS A 242 -4.35 19.66 4.34
N MET A 243 -3.14 19.16 4.11
CA MET A 243 -2.72 18.57 2.83
C MET A 243 -3.09 17.08 2.67
N THR A 244 -3.07 16.34 3.78
CA THR A 244 -3.28 14.89 3.81
C THR A 244 -4.03 14.50 5.08
N ASP A 245 -4.79 13.41 5.00
CA ASP A 245 -5.50 12.82 6.13
C ASP A 245 -4.83 11.49 6.49
N VAL A 246 -4.75 11.16 7.79
CA VAL A 246 -4.08 9.93 8.22
C VAL A 246 -4.78 8.67 7.70
N THR A 247 -6.09 8.72 7.42
CA THR A 247 -6.83 7.59 6.82
C THR A 247 -6.26 7.21 5.45
N SER A 248 -5.81 8.18 4.65
CA SER A 248 -5.11 7.92 3.39
C SER A 248 -3.82 7.14 3.62
N CYS A 249 -3.04 7.50 4.65
CA CYS A 249 -1.82 6.78 5.03
C CYS A 249 -2.13 5.35 5.54
N ASN A 250 -3.13 5.24 6.41
CA ASN A 250 -3.52 3.99 7.06
C ASN A 250 -4.15 2.97 6.11
N SER A 251 -4.53 3.38 4.90
CA SER A 251 -4.91 2.43 3.85
C SER A 251 -3.77 1.45 3.47
N CYS A 252 -2.52 1.81 3.74
CA CYS A 252 -1.36 0.91 3.64
C CYS A 252 -0.71 0.63 5.02
N HIS A 253 -0.61 1.64 5.90
CA HIS A 253 0.08 1.51 7.17
C HIS A 253 -0.75 0.86 8.29
N GLU A 254 -2.05 0.64 8.06
CA GLU A 254 -3.08 0.22 9.02
C GLU A 254 -3.29 1.22 10.17
N LYS A 255 -2.24 1.45 10.95
CA LYS A 255 -2.12 2.53 11.92
C LYS A 255 -0.69 3.06 11.90
N LEU A 256 -0.52 4.22 11.29
CA LEU A 256 0.72 4.98 11.36
C LEU A 256 1.04 5.30 12.83
N ALA A 257 2.20 4.87 13.31
CA ALA A 257 2.59 5.02 14.70
C ALA A 257 4.12 5.18 14.82
N LEU A 258 4.57 6.43 14.80
CA LEU A 258 6.00 6.78 14.79
C LEU A 258 6.48 7.26 16.17
N HIS A 259 7.80 7.30 16.35
CA HIS A 259 8.48 7.78 17.56
C HIS A 259 7.98 7.12 18.86
N GLY A 260 8.12 5.80 18.95
CA GLY A 260 7.58 5.02 20.08
C GLY A 260 6.06 4.82 20.04
N GLY A 261 5.46 5.05 18.86
CA GLY A 261 4.05 4.80 18.57
C GLY A 261 3.08 5.87 19.05
N GLY A 262 3.58 7.01 19.55
CA GLY A 262 2.75 8.11 20.07
C GLY A 262 2.36 9.16 19.04
N ARG A 263 2.97 9.14 17.85
CA ARG A 263 2.71 10.10 16.78
C ARG A 263 1.99 9.39 15.64
N VAL A 264 0.71 9.68 15.53
CA VAL A 264 -0.29 8.92 14.77
C VAL A 264 -1.15 9.80 13.86
N ASP A 265 -0.89 11.11 13.78
CA ASP A 265 -1.67 12.04 12.96
C ASP A 265 -0.75 12.98 12.17
N THR A 266 -0.98 13.12 10.87
CA THR A 266 -0.20 14.00 9.99
C THR A 266 -0.29 15.47 10.41
N GLN A 267 -1.40 15.89 11.02
CA GLN A 267 -1.61 17.24 11.52
C GLN A 267 -0.73 17.54 12.74
N PHE A 268 -0.35 16.52 13.51
CA PHE A 268 0.69 16.61 14.53
C PHE A 268 2.08 16.58 13.88
N CYS A 269 2.33 15.64 12.96
CA CYS A 269 3.65 15.49 12.33
C CYS A 269 4.16 16.79 11.71
N VAL A 270 3.32 17.52 10.97
CA VAL A 270 3.70 18.76 10.28
C VAL A 270 4.06 19.91 11.24
N THR A 271 3.68 19.82 12.51
CA THR A 271 4.13 20.80 13.52
C THR A 271 5.57 20.56 13.97
N CYS A 272 6.18 19.39 13.72
CA CYS A 272 7.62 19.18 13.91
C CYS A 272 8.35 19.13 12.55
N HIS A 273 7.77 18.43 11.58
CA HIS A 273 8.34 18.23 10.26
C HIS A 273 8.00 19.39 9.33
N ASN A 274 8.59 20.55 9.60
CA ASN A 274 8.42 21.76 8.81
C ASN A 274 9.76 22.45 8.51
N PRO A 275 9.79 23.46 7.60
CA PRO A 275 11.04 24.10 7.18
C PRO A 275 11.86 24.61 8.36
N GLY A 276 13.17 24.34 8.31
CA GLY A 276 14.10 24.65 9.40
C GLY A 276 14.40 23.48 10.34
N THR A 277 13.78 22.31 10.13
CA THR A 277 14.10 21.07 10.85
C THR A 277 15.01 20.18 9.99
N THR A 278 16.19 19.85 10.52
CA THR A 278 17.22 19.05 9.84
C THR A 278 17.80 18.00 10.77
N ASP A 279 18.12 16.82 10.25
CA ASP A 279 18.97 15.83 10.92
C ASP A 279 20.44 16.23 10.74
N ALA A 280 21.13 16.54 11.84
CA ALA A 280 22.52 16.97 11.82
C ALA A 280 23.47 15.89 11.29
N ASN A 281 23.18 14.61 11.56
CA ASN A 281 24.06 13.51 11.18
C ASN A 281 24.03 13.26 9.67
N SER A 282 22.86 13.28 9.04
CA SER A 282 22.74 13.15 7.57
C SER A 282 22.80 14.45 6.79
N GLY A 283 22.46 15.58 7.43
CA GLY A 283 22.23 16.86 6.76
C GLY A 283 20.89 16.93 6.03
N ASN A 284 20.07 15.87 6.08
CA ASN A 284 18.78 15.84 5.41
C ASN A 284 17.74 16.70 6.13
N VAL A 285 17.02 17.51 5.35
CA VAL A 285 15.88 18.27 5.83
C VAL A 285 14.71 17.34 6.13
N LEU A 286 14.05 17.57 7.25
CA LEU A 286 12.97 16.74 7.78
C LEU A 286 11.58 17.35 7.57
N THR A 287 11.45 18.38 6.72
CA THR A 287 10.14 18.91 6.28
C THR A 287 9.27 17.77 5.76
N LEU A 288 8.00 17.72 6.17
CA LEU A 288 7.13 16.57 5.96
C LEU A 288 6.98 16.21 4.48
N SER A 289 6.81 17.20 3.59
CA SER A 289 6.73 16.95 2.14
C SER A 289 8.01 16.35 1.58
N THR A 290 9.17 16.83 2.04
CA THR A 290 10.48 16.33 1.61
C THR A 290 10.70 14.90 2.11
N MET A 291 10.51 14.68 3.40
CA MET A 291 10.77 13.41 4.06
C MET A 291 9.82 12.32 3.55
N VAL A 292 8.51 12.57 3.52
CA VAL A 292 7.52 11.56 3.12
C VAL A 292 7.71 11.14 1.68
N HIS A 293 7.93 12.09 0.75
CA HIS A 293 8.18 11.71 -0.64
C HIS A 293 9.48 10.92 -0.79
N LYS A 294 10.60 11.38 -0.20
CA LYS A 294 11.90 10.67 -0.29
C LYS A 294 11.86 9.27 0.33
N ILE A 295 11.08 9.05 1.39
CA ILE A 295 10.85 7.71 1.94
C ILE A 295 10.18 6.83 0.89
N HIS A 296 9.06 7.26 0.30
CA HIS A 296 8.29 6.43 -0.64
C HIS A 296 8.94 6.33 -2.02
N SER A 297 9.80 7.28 -2.40
CA SER A 297 10.62 7.24 -3.62
C SER A 297 12.02 6.67 -3.40
N GLY A 298 12.35 6.18 -2.19
CA GLY A 298 13.72 5.84 -1.80
C GLY A 298 14.40 4.87 -2.76
N LYS A 299 13.68 3.84 -3.21
CA LYS A 299 14.18 2.92 -4.24
C LYS A 299 14.37 3.56 -5.62
N LEU A 300 13.46 4.43 -6.04
CA LEU A 300 13.60 5.18 -7.31
C LEU A 300 14.86 6.05 -7.29
N LEU A 301 15.10 6.75 -6.18
CA LEU A 301 16.27 7.59 -5.98
C LEU A 301 17.55 6.77 -5.92
N LYS A 302 17.54 5.63 -5.22
CA LYS A 302 18.69 4.72 -5.14
C LYS A 302 19.04 4.14 -6.52
N LYS A 303 18.04 3.72 -7.30
CA LYS A 303 18.25 3.24 -8.67
C LYS A 303 18.89 4.32 -9.56
N ALA A 304 18.39 5.55 -9.49
CA ALA A 304 18.99 6.66 -10.23
C ALA A 304 20.41 6.98 -9.76
N LEU A 305 20.75 6.77 -8.49
CA LEU A 305 22.12 6.91 -7.99
C LEU A 305 23.03 5.85 -8.61
N ASP A 306 22.61 4.58 -8.57
CA ASP A 306 23.40 3.45 -9.07
C ASP A 306 23.62 3.52 -10.59
N GLU A 307 22.66 4.10 -11.33
CA GLU A 307 22.75 4.36 -12.76
C GLU A 307 23.56 5.63 -13.11
N GLY A 308 24.08 6.37 -12.12
CA GLY A 308 24.80 7.63 -12.33
C GLY A 308 23.92 8.78 -12.82
N LYS A 309 22.60 8.69 -12.66
CA LYS A 309 21.59 9.66 -13.11
C LYS A 309 21.18 10.66 -12.04
N GLY A 310 22.12 11.02 -11.16
CA GLY A 310 21.92 12.07 -10.15
C GLY A 310 20.89 11.76 -9.07
N GLY A 311 20.68 10.47 -8.74
CA GLY A 311 19.89 10.03 -7.60
C GLY A 311 20.59 10.23 -6.25
N GLU A 312 20.05 9.61 -5.20
CA GLU A 312 20.62 9.62 -3.85
C GLU A 312 20.24 8.35 -3.05
N ASP A 313 21.04 8.03 -2.02
CA ASP A 313 20.72 7.02 -1.01
C ASP A 313 20.16 7.75 0.23
N TYR A 314 18.84 7.87 0.30
CA TYR A 314 18.17 8.66 1.35
C TYR A 314 18.21 7.92 2.69
N THR A 315 18.86 8.55 3.67
CA THR A 315 19.05 8.01 5.04
C THR A 315 18.88 9.14 6.06
N ILE A 316 18.32 8.81 7.23
CA ILE A 316 18.29 9.68 8.41
C ILE A 316 18.85 8.95 9.63
N TRP A 317 19.36 9.68 10.61
CA TRP A 317 19.71 9.14 11.92
C TRP A 317 18.64 9.55 12.93
N GLY A 318 17.96 8.55 13.47
CA GLY A 318 16.77 8.73 14.29
C GLY A 318 17.05 8.67 15.78
N TYR A 319 16.15 7.98 16.49
CA TYR A 319 16.25 7.80 17.93
C TYR A 319 17.55 7.08 18.31
N LYS A 320 18.31 7.64 19.27
CA LYS A 320 19.60 7.09 19.72
C LYS A 320 20.63 6.90 18.60
N ASP A 321 20.68 7.83 17.64
CA ASP A 321 21.65 7.80 16.53
C ASP A 321 21.56 6.52 15.68
N GLU A 322 20.38 5.89 15.61
CA GLU A 322 20.14 4.74 14.76
C GLU A 322 20.03 5.16 13.28
N LYS A 323 20.86 4.58 12.42
CA LYS A 323 20.79 4.79 10.96
C LYS A 323 19.52 4.13 10.42
N ILE A 324 18.68 4.92 9.76
CA ILE A 324 17.47 4.44 9.06
C ILE A 324 17.63 4.77 7.58
N GLY A 325 17.91 3.75 6.77
CA GLY A 325 17.99 3.86 5.31
C GLY A 325 16.64 3.57 4.65
N PHE A 326 16.35 4.25 3.54
CA PHE A 326 15.10 4.07 2.77
C PHE A 326 15.31 3.57 1.35
N ALA A 327 16.53 3.20 0.99
CA ALA A 327 16.90 2.69 -0.34
C ALA A 327 16.07 1.48 -0.81
N GLU A 328 15.58 0.65 0.12
CA GLU A 328 14.78 -0.55 -0.17
C GLU A 328 13.26 -0.28 -0.17
N VAL A 329 12.83 0.94 0.19
CA VAL A 329 11.40 1.27 0.23
C VAL A 329 10.87 1.39 -1.19
N GLY A 330 10.21 0.32 -1.63
CA GLY A 330 9.37 0.30 -2.83
C GLY A 330 7.92 0.68 -2.51
N PHE A 331 7.35 1.61 -3.26
CA PHE A 331 5.92 1.94 -3.16
C PHE A 331 5.07 0.82 -3.79
N PRO A 332 3.97 0.32 -3.21
CA PRO A 332 3.23 -0.82 -3.78
C PRO A 332 2.44 -0.52 -5.06
N GLN A 333 2.45 0.74 -5.53
CA GLN A 333 1.77 1.24 -6.74
C GLN A 333 2.74 2.05 -7.61
N ASP A 334 2.24 2.59 -8.71
CA ASP A 334 2.93 3.66 -9.45
C ASP A 334 3.03 4.94 -8.59
N LEU A 335 4.24 5.48 -8.42
CA LEU A 335 4.49 6.70 -7.65
C LEU A 335 3.76 7.94 -8.22
N ARG A 336 3.31 7.89 -9.48
CA ARG A 336 2.51 8.95 -10.09
C ARG A 336 1.07 8.98 -9.58
N ASN A 337 0.61 7.97 -8.84
CA ASN A 337 -0.71 7.99 -8.22
C ASN A 337 -0.75 8.93 -7.00
N CYS A 338 -0.69 10.24 -7.26
CA CYS A 338 -0.74 11.28 -6.23
C CYS A 338 -2.02 11.18 -5.40
N THR A 339 -3.12 10.74 -6.02
CA THR A 339 -4.43 10.66 -5.36
C THR A 339 -4.52 9.63 -4.23
N LYS A 340 -3.53 8.74 -4.14
CA LYS A 340 -3.41 7.81 -3.02
C LYS A 340 -3.23 8.53 -1.68
N CYS A 341 -2.55 9.68 -1.70
CA CYS A 341 -2.28 10.49 -0.50
C CYS A 341 -2.96 11.86 -0.56
N HIS A 342 -3.22 12.39 -1.75
CA HIS A 342 -3.70 13.75 -1.96
C HIS A 342 -5.09 13.79 -2.56
N SER A 343 -6.05 14.38 -1.86
CA SER A 343 -7.41 14.54 -2.39
C SER A 343 -8.02 15.86 -1.94
N GLY A 344 -8.20 16.80 -2.86
CA GLY A 344 -9.00 18.01 -2.60
C GLY A 344 -10.50 17.73 -2.47
N SER A 345 -10.98 16.57 -2.90
CA SER A 345 -12.39 16.17 -2.76
C SER A 345 -12.72 15.64 -1.36
N ASN A 346 -11.71 15.24 -0.58
CA ASN A 346 -11.88 14.88 0.82
C ASN A 346 -12.04 16.16 1.68
N PRO A 347 -13.20 16.37 2.35
CA PRO A 347 -13.42 17.54 3.19
C PRO A 347 -12.43 17.71 4.35
N ALA A 348 -11.76 16.62 4.79
CA ALA A 348 -10.72 16.67 5.81
C ALA A 348 -9.41 17.30 5.29
N THR A 349 -9.22 17.35 3.96
CA THR A 349 -8.03 17.86 3.29
C THR A 349 -8.39 18.88 2.22
N PRO A 350 -8.95 20.04 2.59
CA PRO A 350 -9.32 21.08 1.62
C PRO A 350 -8.15 21.61 0.79
N GLN A 351 -6.90 21.46 1.26
CA GLN A 351 -5.69 21.79 0.50
C GLN A 351 -5.09 20.57 -0.22
N GLY A 352 -5.80 19.44 -0.26
CA GLY A 352 -5.30 18.18 -0.80
C GLY A 352 -4.80 18.30 -2.22
N ASP A 353 -5.44 19.14 -3.05
CA ASP A 353 -5.10 19.36 -4.46
C ASP A 353 -3.98 20.40 -4.70
N ASN A 354 -3.35 20.94 -3.65
CA ASN A 354 -2.23 21.87 -3.82
C ASN A 354 -1.01 21.22 -4.52
N TRP A 355 -0.92 19.89 -4.59
CA TRP A 355 0.10 19.21 -5.40
C TRP A 355 0.02 19.55 -6.91
N LYS A 356 -1.17 19.98 -7.39
CA LYS A 356 -1.41 20.40 -8.77
C LYS A 356 -0.98 21.85 -9.01
N THR A 357 -1.16 22.70 -8.00
CA THR A 357 -1.13 24.17 -8.16
C THR A 357 0.05 24.86 -7.47
N ARG A 358 0.78 24.17 -6.60
CA ARG A 358 1.88 24.74 -5.80
C ARG A 358 3.20 23.97 -5.99
N PRO A 359 3.77 23.93 -7.22
CA PRO A 359 5.05 23.28 -7.46
C PRO A 359 6.17 23.98 -6.67
N SER A 360 7.07 23.19 -6.08
CA SER A 360 8.21 23.71 -5.31
C SER A 360 9.39 22.76 -5.39
N LYS A 361 10.62 23.27 -5.35
CA LYS A 361 11.85 22.46 -5.37
C LYS A 361 11.86 21.45 -4.22
N GLU A 362 11.35 21.85 -3.06
CA GLU A 362 11.31 21.08 -1.82
C GLU A 362 10.38 19.85 -1.90
N ALA A 363 9.45 19.85 -2.87
CA ALA A 363 8.51 18.75 -3.10
C ALA A 363 8.73 18.02 -4.43
N CYS A 364 9.16 18.69 -5.50
CA CYS A 364 9.37 18.05 -6.81
C CYS A 364 10.67 17.23 -6.82
N LEU A 365 11.74 17.76 -6.23
CA LEU A 365 13.09 17.16 -6.28
C LEU A 365 13.29 16.02 -5.27
N THR A 366 12.19 15.55 -4.66
CA THR A 366 12.17 14.41 -3.74
C THR A 366 11.90 13.09 -4.47
N CYS A 367 11.39 13.15 -5.71
CA CYS A 367 11.20 11.99 -6.57
C CYS A 367 12.01 12.15 -7.85
N HIS A 368 12.09 13.37 -8.39
CA HIS A 368 12.95 13.69 -9.50
C HIS A 368 14.41 13.81 -9.03
N ALA A 369 15.22 12.82 -9.41
CA ALA A 369 16.67 12.87 -9.26
C ALA A 369 17.18 14.22 -9.80
N ASN A 370 17.95 14.92 -8.97
CA ASN A 370 18.27 16.34 -9.19
C ASN A 370 19.76 16.66 -8.98
N ASN A 371 20.58 15.65 -8.67
CA ASN A 371 22.03 15.83 -8.58
C ASN A 371 22.63 15.85 -9.99
N ALA A 372 23.91 16.19 -10.06
CA ALA A 372 24.64 16.25 -11.32
C ALA A 372 24.52 14.91 -12.09
N GLY A 373 24.33 15.01 -13.41
CA GLY A 373 24.09 13.86 -14.28
C GLY A 373 22.63 13.43 -14.42
N SER A 374 21.71 14.03 -13.67
CA SER A 374 20.26 13.81 -13.88
C SER A 374 19.73 14.55 -15.11
N ASP A 375 18.64 14.01 -15.69
CA ASP A 375 17.90 14.67 -16.76
C ASP A 375 17.32 16.03 -16.32
N TRP A 376 16.91 16.12 -15.05
CA TRP A 376 16.42 17.37 -14.46
C TRP A 376 17.52 18.43 -14.44
N ASP A 377 18.69 18.10 -13.89
CA ASP A 377 19.81 19.05 -13.78
C ASP A 377 20.27 19.52 -15.17
N THR A 378 20.38 18.59 -16.12
CA THR A 378 20.80 18.88 -17.50
C THR A 378 19.83 19.85 -18.19
N SER A 379 18.53 19.55 -18.14
CA SER A 379 17.50 20.41 -18.78
C SER A 379 17.35 21.76 -18.09
N HIS A 380 17.39 21.79 -16.76
CA HIS A 380 17.12 23.02 -16.00
C HIS A 380 18.34 23.94 -15.89
N LYS A 381 19.57 23.45 -16.11
CA LYS A 381 20.75 24.32 -16.27
C LYS A 381 20.61 25.26 -17.46
N VAL A 382 20.09 24.75 -18.59
CA VAL A 382 19.83 25.59 -19.78
C VAL A 382 18.80 26.66 -19.46
N ILE A 383 17.70 26.28 -18.80
CA ILE A 383 16.63 27.21 -18.40
C ILE A 383 17.15 28.25 -17.40
N ALA A 384 17.92 27.84 -16.39
CA ALA A 384 18.53 28.74 -15.42
C ALA A 384 19.50 29.72 -16.09
N GLY A 385 20.28 29.25 -17.07
CA GLY A 385 21.15 30.08 -17.90
C GLY A 385 20.43 31.25 -18.55
N THR A 386 19.18 31.03 -18.97
CA THR A 386 18.32 32.06 -19.58
C THR A 386 17.60 32.94 -18.55
N LEU A 387 17.03 32.34 -17.50
CA LEU A 387 16.12 33.04 -16.58
C LEU A 387 16.81 33.69 -15.38
N VAL A 388 18.01 33.23 -15.02
CA VAL A 388 18.79 33.73 -13.87
C VAL A 388 20.07 34.42 -14.34
N GLY A 389 20.75 33.82 -15.32
CA GLY A 389 21.95 34.38 -15.94
C GLY A 389 22.91 33.32 -16.43
N ALA A 390 23.80 33.69 -17.35
CA ALA A 390 24.76 32.76 -17.95
C ALA A 390 25.58 32.03 -16.88
N GLY A 391 25.65 30.70 -16.99
CA GLY A 391 26.37 29.84 -16.03
C GLY A 391 25.61 29.50 -14.74
N ALA A 392 24.37 29.98 -14.57
CA ALA A 392 23.55 29.62 -13.42
C ALA A 392 23.29 28.10 -13.36
N GLN A 393 23.37 27.54 -12.15
CA GLN A 393 23.02 26.15 -11.90
C GLN A 393 21.51 25.94 -11.92
N ALA A 394 21.02 24.75 -12.26
CA ALA A 394 19.59 24.43 -12.26
C ALA A 394 18.89 24.80 -10.95
N LYS A 395 19.54 24.54 -9.81
CA LYS A 395 19.01 24.81 -8.46
C LYS A 395 18.89 26.30 -8.11
N ALA A 396 19.44 27.20 -8.94
CA ALA A 396 19.31 28.65 -8.77
C ALA A 396 17.92 29.17 -9.15
N LEU A 397 17.11 28.38 -9.87
CA LEU A 397 15.72 28.72 -10.17
C LEU A 397 14.91 28.87 -8.87
N THR A 398 14.04 29.87 -8.83
CA THR A 398 13.10 30.12 -7.73
C THR A 398 11.82 29.31 -7.91
N ASN A 399 11.08 29.08 -6.82
CA ASN A 399 9.77 28.40 -6.90
C ASN A 399 8.77 29.20 -7.74
N LYS A 400 8.88 30.54 -7.81
CA LYS A 400 8.14 31.36 -8.77
C LYS A 400 8.38 30.94 -10.21
N GLN A 401 9.64 30.79 -10.62
CA GLN A 401 9.97 30.35 -11.99
C GLN A 401 9.46 28.93 -12.27
N CYS A 402 9.45 28.05 -11.26
CA CYS A 402 8.81 26.74 -11.37
C CYS A 402 7.30 26.87 -11.61
N ALA A 403 6.61 27.69 -10.80
CA ALA A 403 5.17 27.91 -10.89
C ALA A 403 4.74 28.62 -12.18
N ASP A 404 5.58 29.47 -12.75
CA ASP A 404 5.31 30.17 -14.01
C ASP A 404 5.30 29.19 -15.22
N CYS A 405 6.07 28.10 -15.18
CA CYS A 405 6.11 27.08 -16.26
C CYS A 405 5.22 25.85 -15.98
N HIS A 406 5.25 25.33 -14.75
CA HIS A 406 4.48 24.14 -14.34
C HIS A 406 3.09 24.51 -13.81
N VAL A 407 2.43 25.47 -14.47
CA VAL A 407 1.10 25.96 -14.13
C VAL A 407 0.00 25.05 -14.67
N VAL A 408 -1.10 24.91 -13.94
CA VAL A 408 -2.31 24.20 -14.40
C VAL A 408 -2.73 24.70 -15.78
N GLY A 409 -3.01 23.77 -16.68
CA GLY A 409 -3.35 24.04 -18.08
C GLY A 409 -2.15 24.07 -19.03
N SER A 410 -0.91 24.10 -18.53
CA SER A 410 0.26 23.83 -19.37
C SER A 410 0.37 22.32 -19.68
N ASN A 411 1.10 21.96 -20.74
CA ASN A 411 1.32 20.57 -21.11
C ASN A 411 2.30 19.83 -20.17
N ILE A 412 2.89 20.53 -19.20
CA ILE A 412 3.86 20.01 -18.23
C ILE A 412 3.41 20.27 -16.79
N SER A 413 2.15 20.61 -16.57
CA SER A 413 1.59 20.78 -15.24
C SER A 413 1.59 19.45 -14.49
N PRO A 414 1.73 19.46 -13.14
CA PRO A 414 1.85 18.24 -12.35
C PRO A 414 0.72 17.24 -12.60
N GLU A 415 -0.53 17.69 -12.71
CA GLU A 415 -1.70 16.85 -12.95
C GLU A 415 -1.73 16.23 -14.35
N ARG A 416 -1.05 16.85 -15.34
CA ARG A 416 -0.94 16.29 -16.69
C ARG A 416 0.13 15.21 -16.75
N VAL A 417 1.30 15.46 -16.16
CA VAL A 417 2.46 14.58 -16.32
C VAL A 417 2.48 13.37 -15.37
N HIS A 418 1.81 13.48 -14.22
CA HIS A 418 1.63 12.35 -13.29
C HIS A 418 0.39 11.50 -13.61
N TRP A 419 -0.15 11.63 -14.82
CA TRP A 419 -1.25 10.80 -15.28
C TRP A 419 -0.80 9.37 -15.63
N ASN A 420 -1.60 8.38 -15.25
CA ASN A 420 -1.39 6.98 -15.57
C ASN A 420 -2.54 6.42 -16.44
N GLN A 421 -2.26 6.26 -17.73
CA GLN A 421 -3.22 5.73 -18.71
C GLN A 421 -3.81 4.38 -18.31
N ASN A 422 -2.97 3.45 -17.85
CA ASN A 422 -3.40 2.09 -17.55
C ASN A 422 -4.42 2.08 -16.40
N GLU A 423 -4.13 2.81 -15.32
CA GLU A 423 -5.00 2.84 -14.14
C GLU A 423 -6.33 3.56 -14.43
N GLU A 424 -6.30 4.70 -15.12
CA GLU A 424 -7.54 5.41 -15.49
C GLU A 424 -8.40 4.57 -16.43
N ASN A 425 -7.79 4.01 -17.48
CA ASN A 425 -8.55 3.26 -18.48
C ASN A 425 -8.98 1.87 -18.00
N ALA A 426 -8.41 1.32 -16.92
CA ALA A 426 -8.85 0.05 -16.35
C ALA A 426 -10.33 0.06 -15.90
N ALA A 427 -10.87 1.24 -15.59
CA ALA A 427 -12.29 1.40 -15.27
C ALA A 427 -13.22 1.10 -16.46
N LYS A 428 -12.70 1.17 -17.71
CA LYS A 428 -13.46 1.00 -18.96
C LYS A 428 -13.65 -0.44 -19.40
N TYR A 429 -13.05 -1.41 -18.69
CA TYR A 429 -13.01 -2.80 -19.14
C TYR A 429 -13.37 -3.78 -18.03
N LYS A 430 -14.49 -4.48 -18.20
CA LYS A 430 -14.89 -5.57 -17.32
C LYS A 430 -15.32 -6.79 -18.12
N MET A 431 -14.70 -7.93 -17.85
CA MET A 431 -15.13 -9.22 -18.41
C MET A 431 -16.27 -9.78 -17.56
N ASN A 432 -17.38 -10.15 -18.18
CA ASN A 432 -18.54 -10.71 -17.51
C ASN A 432 -18.79 -12.13 -18.03
N ILE A 433 -18.75 -13.13 -17.14
CA ILE A 433 -19.17 -14.51 -17.44
C ILE A 433 -20.65 -14.63 -17.07
N GLU A 434 -21.50 -14.90 -18.06
CA GLU A 434 -22.95 -15.03 -17.89
C GLU A 434 -23.35 -16.43 -17.46
N SER A 435 -22.73 -17.46 -18.02
CA SER A 435 -22.98 -18.85 -17.65
C SER A 435 -21.82 -19.77 -18.03
N VAL A 436 -21.72 -20.89 -17.32
CA VAL A 436 -20.82 -22.00 -17.63
C VAL A 436 -21.57 -23.31 -17.54
N ALA A 437 -21.33 -24.22 -18.48
CA ALA A 437 -21.96 -25.54 -18.50
C ALA A 437 -20.96 -26.60 -18.98
N PHE A 438 -20.85 -27.71 -18.24
CA PHE A 438 -20.04 -28.85 -18.64
C PHE A 438 -20.89 -29.91 -19.34
N ASP A 439 -20.45 -30.34 -20.51
CA ASP A 439 -20.99 -31.48 -21.23
C ASP A 439 -20.01 -32.66 -21.10
N ALA A 440 -20.43 -33.68 -20.34
CA ALA A 440 -19.64 -34.88 -20.09
C ALA A 440 -19.47 -35.77 -21.34
N VAL A 441 -20.41 -35.71 -22.30
CA VAL A 441 -20.36 -36.51 -23.53
C VAL A 441 -19.27 -35.98 -24.46
N THR A 442 -19.26 -34.65 -24.66
CA THR A 442 -18.25 -34.01 -25.51
C THR A 442 -16.97 -33.62 -24.77
N ARG A 443 -16.95 -33.74 -23.43
CA ARG A 443 -15.89 -33.26 -22.53
C ARG A 443 -15.52 -31.80 -22.78
N LYS A 444 -16.53 -30.94 -22.87
CA LYS A 444 -16.34 -29.50 -23.09
C LYS A 444 -17.08 -28.67 -22.06
N VAL A 445 -16.46 -27.57 -21.66
CA VAL A 445 -17.11 -26.51 -20.88
C VAL A 445 -17.50 -25.38 -21.83
N THR A 446 -18.79 -25.12 -21.95
CA THR A 446 -19.34 -23.98 -22.70
C THR A 446 -19.39 -22.76 -21.78
N VAL A 447 -18.87 -21.63 -22.24
CA VAL A 447 -18.82 -20.36 -21.50
C VAL A 447 -19.55 -19.29 -22.32
N LYS A 448 -20.56 -18.66 -21.73
CA LYS A 448 -21.22 -17.47 -22.29
C LYS A 448 -20.72 -16.22 -21.59
N TYR A 449 -20.34 -15.18 -22.33
CA TYR A 449 -19.67 -14.00 -21.77
C TYR A 449 -19.78 -12.76 -22.66
N PHE A 450 -19.44 -11.59 -22.09
CA PHE A 450 -19.22 -10.35 -22.82
C PHE A 450 -18.22 -9.45 -22.08
N LEU A 451 -17.52 -8.60 -22.83
CA LEU A 451 -16.72 -7.52 -22.26
C LEU A 451 -17.56 -6.23 -22.26
N SER A 452 -17.65 -5.54 -21.13
CA SER A 452 -18.42 -4.30 -20.99
C SER A 452 -17.54 -3.09 -20.69
N ASP A 453 -18.06 -1.89 -20.99
CA ASP A 453 -17.58 -0.59 -20.50
C ASP A 453 -18.42 -0.09 -19.32
N PRO A 454 -17.98 -0.27 -18.07
CA PRO A 454 -18.68 0.25 -16.89
C PRO A 454 -18.88 1.78 -16.91
N THR A 455 -17.98 2.52 -17.57
CA THR A 455 -18.05 3.99 -17.63
C THR A 455 -19.06 4.49 -18.68
N ALA A 456 -19.49 3.60 -19.58
CA ALA A 456 -20.49 3.87 -20.61
C ALA A 456 -21.74 2.99 -20.44
N GLY A 457 -22.25 2.89 -19.21
CA GLY A 457 -23.51 2.17 -18.93
C GLY A 457 -23.45 0.66 -19.14
N ASN A 458 -22.26 0.05 -19.02
CA ASN A 458 -21.98 -1.36 -19.32
C ASN A 458 -22.20 -1.75 -20.80
N ALA A 459 -22.02 -0.82 -21.74
CA ALA A 459 -22.08 -1.13 -23.16
C ALA A 459 -21.12 -2.29 -23.54
N ALA A 460 -21.62 -3.27 -24.30
CA ALA A 460 -20.86 -4.45 -24.69
C ALA A 460 -19.91 -4.15 -25.87
N TYR A 461 -18.64 -4.50 -25.72
CA TYR A 461 -17.62 -4.33 -26.76
C TYR A 461 -17.71 -5.43 -27.83
N ASN A 462 -17.58 -5.03 -29.09
CA ASN A 462 -17.25 -5.98 -30.15
C ASN A 462 -15.77 -6.38 -30.06
N LEU A 463 -15.53 -7.64 -29.70
CA LEU A 463 -14.20 -8.23 -29.54
C LEU A 463 -13.49 -8.49 -30.88
N ILE A 464 -14.23 -8.47 -32.00
CA ILE A 464 -13.67 -8.68 -33.34
C ILE A 464 -13.47 -7.32 -34.00
N THR A 465 -12.26 -6.80 -33.89
CA THR A 465 -11.86 -5.51 -34.47
C THR A 465 -11.24 -5.69 -35.87
N PRO A 466 -11.19 -4.63 -36.71
CA PRO A 466 -10.57 -4.71 -38.04
C PRO A 466 -9.10 -5.12 -38.02
N GLU A 467 -8.39 -4.94 -36.89
CA GLU A 467 -7.01 -5.40 -36.73
C GLU A 467 -6.87 -6.92 -36.51
N CYS A 468 -7.98 -7.67 -36.42
CA CYS A 468 -7.97 -9.13 -36.33
C CYS A 468 -7.84 -9.80 -37.70
N THR A 469 -6.69 -10.41 -37.98
CA THR A 469 -6.53 -11.37 -39.07
C THR A 469 -6.73 -12.80 -38.55
N TYR A 470 -7.56 -13.59 -39.23
CA TYR A 470 -7.77 -15.01 -38.92
C TYR A 470 -7.05 -15.88 -39.95
N THR A 471 -6.10 -16.69 -39.49
CA THR A 471 -5.47 -17.72 -40.33
C THR A 471 -6.03 -19.09 -39.94
N GLY A 472 -7.01 -19.60 -40.70
CA GLY A 472 -7.60 -20.94 -40.52
C GLY A 472 -8.90 -20.99 -39.71
N THR A 473 -9.49 -22.18 -39.60
CA THR A 473 -10.88 -22.43 -39.18
C THR A 473 -11.12 -22.61 -37.68
N ALA A 474 -10.18 -22.26 -36.78
CA ALA A 474 -10.41 -22.40 -35.33
C ALA A 474 -9.56 -21.52 -34.39
N SER A 475 -8.82 -20.52 -34.89
CA SER A 475 -7.65 -20.03 -34.15
C SER A 475 -7.72 -18.54 -33.86
N ALA A 476 -7.33 -18.17 -32.63
CA ALA A 476 -7.19 -16.82 -32.08
C ALA A 476 -6.98 -15.70 -33.10
N CYS A 477 -7.59 -14.53 -32.86
CA CYS A 477 -7.22 -13.29 -33.53
C CYS A 477 -5.69 -13.09 -33.45
N THR A 478 -4.98 -13.35 -34.54
CA THR A 478 -3.51 -13.36 -34.62
C THR A 478 -3.12 -12.34 -35.69
N PRO A 479 -2.52 -11.19 -35.34
CA PRO A 479 -2.12 -10.23 -36.35
C PRO A 479 -0.96 -10.79 -37.20
N ALA A 480 -0.77 -10.23 -38.39
CA ALA A 480 0.25 -10.66 -39.36
C ALA A 480 1.70 -10.74 -38.82
N SER A 481 1.98 -10.12 -37.66
CA SER A 481 3.27 -10.14 -36.97
C SER A 481 3.50 -11.35 -36.04
N GLY A 482 2.52 -12.25 -35.87
CA GLY A 482 2.62 -13.41 -34.98
C GLY A 482 2.65 -13.09 -33.47
N THR A 483 2.43 -11.82 -33.08
CA THR A 483 2.38 -11.34 -31.69
C THR A 483 0.99 -10.85 -31.34
N ASN A 484 0.44 -11.11 -30.16
CA ASN A 484 -0.93 -10.79 -29.73
C ASN A 484 -1.21 -9.28 -29.47
N ASN A 485 -0.94 -8.43 -30.47
CA ASN A 485 -1.00 -6.98 -30.38
C ASN A 485 -2.36 -6.36 -30.78
N THR A 486 -3.40 -7.16 -31.00
CA THR A 486 -4.75 -6.64 -31.24
C THR A 486 -5.40 -6.17 -29.94
N ARG A 487 -6.35 -5.22 -30.02
CA ARG A 487 -6.93 -4.58 -28.83
C ARG A 487 -7.44 -5.58 -27.79
N PHE A 488 -8.16 -6.61 -28.24
CA PHE A 488 -8.78 -7.63 -27.39
C PHE A 488 -8.11 -9.01 -27.46
N GLY A 489 -7.04 -9.17 -28.25
CA GLY A 489 -6.43 -10.46 -28.55
C GLY A 489 -5.82 -11.19 -27.36
N ASN A 490 -5.61 -10.49 -26.23
CA ASN A 490 -5.00 -11.06 -25.03
C ASN A 490 -6.00 -11.63 -24.03
N LEU A 491 -7.30 -11.44 -24.26
CA LEU A 491 -8.35 -11.92 -23.36
C LEU A 491 -8.54 -13.43 -23.51
N ARG A 492 -8.48 -14.15 -22.38
CA ARG A 492 -8.50 -15.61 -22.36
C ARG A 492 -9.26 -16.14 -21.15
N PHE A 493 -9.92 -17.28 -21.31
CA PHE A 493 -10.50 -18.06 -20.23
C PHE A 493 -9.62 -19.27 -19.94
N TYR A 494 -9.37 -19.54 -18.66
CA TYR A 494 -8.76 -20.78 -18.20
C TYR A 494 -9.76 -21.60 -17.42
N LEU A 495 -9.73 -22.92 -17.65
CA LEU A 495 -10.44 -23.88 -16.84
C LEU A 495 -9.46 -24.54 -15.87
N ALA A 496 -9.68 -24.34 -14.58
CA ALA A 496 -8.87 -24.92 -13.51
C ALA A 496 -9.70 -25.90 -12.69
N TYR A 497 -9.13 -27.03 -12.31
CA TYR A 497 -9.82 -28.07 -11.54
C TYR A 497 -8.83 -28.86 -10.67
N MET A 498 -9.35 -29.73 -9.79
CA MET A 498 -8.48 -30.70 -9.12
C MET A 498 -7.89 -31.66 -10.15
N ASN A 499 -6.58 -31.93 -10.06
CA ASN A 499 -5.84 -32.57 -11.14
C ASN A 499 -4.97 -33.75 -10.65
N MET A 500 -5.39 -34.44 -9.59
CA MET A 500 -4.69 -35.60 -9.04
C MET A 500 -5.64 -36.80 -8.89
N VAL A 501 -5.22 -37.96 -9.40
CA VAL A 501 -6.00 -39.21 -9.27
C VAL A 501 -6.08 -39.64 -7.81
N GLY A 502 -7.31 -39.85 -7.32
CA GLY A 502 -7.61 -40.23 -5.92
C GLY A 502 -7.78 -39.05 -4.95
N GLN A 503 -7.67 -37.80 -5.44
CA GLN A 503 -8.00 -36.62 -4.64
C GLN A 503 -9.50 -36.58 -4.33
N ASN A 504 -9.86 -36.25 -3.09
CA ASN A 504 -11.26 -36.06 -2.69
C ASN A 504 -11.89 -34.91 -3.50
N THR A 505 -13.05 -35.16 -4.12
CA THR A 505 -13.77 -34.22 -4.99
C THR A 505 -14.30 -32.98 -4.27
N ALA A 506 -14.30 -32.95 -2.94
CA ALA A 506 -14.59 -31.77 -2.12
C ALA A 506 -13.40 -30.79 -2.03
N ILE A 507 -12.19 -31.17 -2.46
CA ILE A 507 -11.02 -30.29 -2.40
C ILE A 507 -11.02 -29.34 -3.60
N THR A 508 -11.17 -28.05 -3.32
CA THR A 508 -11.28 -26.97 -4.31
C THR A 508 -9.98 -26.18 -4.52
N GLU A 509 -8.83 -26.79 -4.26
CA GLU A 509 -7.53 -26.22 -4.63
C GLU A 509 -7.23 -26.57 -6.08
N PHE A 510 -7.78 -25.76 -6.98
CA PHE A 510 -7.71 -25.96 -8.42
C PHE A 510 -6.31 -25.70 -8.97
N SER A 511 -5.96 -26.42 -10.05
CA SER A 511 -4.82 -26.11 -10.89
C SER A 511 -5.30 -25.85 -12.31
N ALA A 512 -4.72 -24.87 -12.98
CA ALA A 512 -4.84 -24.64 -14.42
C ALA A 512 -3.75 -25.39 -15.20
N ASN A 513 -2.84 -26.08 -14.52
CA ASN A 513 -1.80 -26.91 -15.12
C ASN A 513 -2.29 -28.37 -15.27
N ASN A 514 -3.34 -28.51 -16.08
CA ASN A 514 -4.09 -29.73 -16.29
C ASN A 514 -3.27 -30.74 -17.10
N THR A 515 -3.02 -31.94 -16.57
CA THR A 515 -2.21 -32.99 -17.26
C THR A 515 -0.80 -32.56 -17.71
N GLY A 516 -0.11 -31.69 -16.95
CA GLY A 516 1.28 -31.29 -17.26
C GLY A 516 1.43 -30.09 -18.19
N GLY A 517 0.33 -29.43 -18.57
CA GLY A 517 0.35 -28.13 -19.24
C GLY A 517 -0.92 -27.32 -19.01
N SER A 518 -0.94 -26.05 -19.40
CA SER A 518 -2.13 -25.20 -19.24
C SER A 518 -3.07 -25.21 -20.45
N GLY A 519 -3.32 -26.40 -21.01
CA GLY A 519 -4.02 -26.60 -22.29
C GLY A 519 -5.54 -26.35 -22.26
N ALA A 520 -6.19 -26.44 -21.10
CA ALA A 520 -7.64 -26.20 -20.98
C ALA A 520 -7.95 -24.70 -20.86
N ASN A 521 -8.03 -24.04 -22.01
CA ASN A 521 -8.30 -22.62 -22.10
C ASN A 521 -8.96 -22.29 -23.45
N ALA A 522 -9.49 -21.08 -23.58
CA ALA A 522 -9.94 -20.55 -24.87
C ALA A 522 -9.75 -19.04 -24.94
N TRP A 523 -9.42 -18.52 -26.12
CA TRP A 523 -9.36 -17.07 -26.36
C TRP A 523 -10.76 -16.48 -26.43
N ALA A 524 -10.96 -15.31 -25.81
CA ALA A 524 -12.25 -14.63 -25.84
C ALA A 524 -12.61 -14.12 -27.26
N THR A 525 -11.65 -13.98 -28.16
CA THR A 525 -11.88 -13.64 -29.57
C THR A 525 -12.27 -14.85 -30.42
N ALA A 526 -12.17 -16.07 -29.90
CA ALA A 526 -12.57 -17.29 -30.61
C ALA A 526 -14.05 -17.65 -30.38
N GLY A 527 -14.76 -16.91 -29.52
CA GLY A 527 -16.18 -17.15 -29.26
C GLY A 527 -17.07 -16.70 -30.43
N THR A 528 -18.22 -17.36 -30.57
CA THR A 528 -19.25 -16.99 -31.53
C THR A 528 -20.12 -15.87 -30.95
N ASN A 529 -20.18 -14.72 -31.63
CA ASN A 529 -21.04 -13.58 -31.28
C ASN A 529 -22.50 -13.91 -31.65
N ASP A 530 -23.45 -13.64 -30.74
CA ASP A 530 -24.89 -13.82 -30.97
C ASP A 530 -25.57 -12.64 -31.71
N GLY A 531 -24.78 -11.65 -32.15
CA GLY A 531 -25.24 -10.43 -32.80
C GLY A 531 -25.43 -9.24 -31.85
N THR A 532 -25.31 -9.46 -30.53
CA THR A 532 -25.44 -8.43 -29.49
C THR A 532 -24.13 -8.11 -28.77
N ASN A 533 -23.00 -8.62 -29.27
CA ASN A 533 -21.68 -8.60 -28.60
C ASN A 533 -21.63 -9.46 -27.33
N HIS A 534 -22.49 -10.46 -27.25
CA HIS A 534 -22.40 -11.56 -26.31
C HIS A 534 -21.86 -12.78 -27.04
N TYR A 535 -20.92 -13.47 -26.42
CA TYR A 535 -20.11 -14.49 -27.06
C TYR A 535 -20.28 -15.83 -26.35
N THR A 536 -20.18 -16.92 -27.11
CA THR A 536 -20.10 -18.28 -26.59
C THR A 536 -18.82 -18.96 -27.07
N VAL A 537 -18.04 -19.52 -26.14
CA VAL A 537 -16.81 -20.27 -26.45
C VAL A 537 -16.80 -21.62 -25.73
N GLN A 538 -16.14 -22.62 -26.31
CA GLN A 538 -15.96 -23.92 -25.69
C GLN A 538 -14.51 -24.12 -25.25
N ILE A 539 -14.31 -24.64 -24.05
CA ILE A 539 -13.02 -25.08 -23.52
C ILE A 539 -13.04 -26.61 -23.48
N THR A 540 -12.12 -27.25 -24.23
CA THR A 540 -11.95 -28.70 -24.17
C THR A 540 -11.31 -29.09 -22.84
N VAL A 541 -11.88 -30.08 -22.16
CA VAL A 541 -11.29 -30.68 -20.97
C VAL A 541 -10.32 -31.78 -21.42
N PRO A 542 -9.00 -31.67 -21.09
CA PRO A 542 -8.02 -32.71 -21.35
C PRO A 542 -8.51 -34.12 -20.97
N ALA A 543 -8.04 -35.12 -21.70
CA ALA A 543 -8.28 -36.51 -21.37
C ALA A 543 -7.63 -36.86 -20.03
N ASP A 544 -8.28 -37.72 -19.25
CA ASP A 544 -7.71 -38.20 -18.00
C ASP A 544 -6.50 -39.09 -18.27
N THR A 545 -5.51 -39.06 -17.39
CA THR A 545 -4.30 -39.87 -17.45
C THR A 545 -4.16 -40.73 -16.19
N ALA A 546 -3.13 -41.57 -16.13
CA ALA A 546 -2.85 -42.38 -14.94
C ALA A 546 -2.58 -41.54 -13.66
N THR A 547 -2.23 -40.26 -13.80
CA THR A 547 -1.82 -39.39 -12.69
C THR A 547 -2.67 -38.13 -12.54
N ALA A 548 -3.46 -37.76 -13.55
CA ALA A 548 -4.29 -36.56 -13.57
C ALA A 548 -5.72 -36.87 -14.05
N VAL A 549 -6.72 -36.33 -13.37
CA VAL A 549 -8.15 -36.54 -13.67
C VAL A 549 -8.91 -35.23 -13.53
N ALA A 550 -9.88 -34.98 -14.39
CA ALA A 550 -10.80 -33.85 -14.27
C ALA A 550 -12.08 -34.28 -13.54
N ALA A 551 -12.26 -33.86 -12.29
CA ALA A 551 -13.44 -34.22 -11.49
C ALA A 551 -13.76 -33.18 -10.40
N GLY A 552 -14.90 -33.34 -9.72
CA GLY A 552 -15.38 -32.43 -8.69
C GLY A 552 -15.81 -31.08 -9.28
N THR A 553 -15.48 -30.00 -8.59
CA THR A 553 -15.73 -28.63 -9.08
C THR A 553 -14.53 -28.08 -9.83
N ALA A 554 -14.80 -27.37 -10.93
CA ALA A 554 -13.85 -26.59 -11.70
C ALA A 554 -14.21 -25.11 -11.65
N ARG A 555 -13.25 -24.25 -11.98
CA ARG A 555 -13.39 -22.81 -12.13
C ARG A 555 -13.03 -22.39 -13.54
N VAL A 556 -13.93 -21.67 -14.19
CA VAL A 556 -13.60 -20.85 -15.35
C VAL A 556 -13.22 -19.47 -14.84
N VAL A 557 -12.05 -18.97 -15.22
CA VAL A 557 -11.57 -17.63 -14.86
C VAL A 557 -11.08 -16.88 -16.09
N SER A 558 -11.47 -15.61 -16.19
CA SER A 558 -10.94 -14.73 -17.23
C SER A 558 -9.60 -14.10 -16.83
N ILE A 559 -8.69 -13.96 -17.79
CA ILE A 559 -7.42 -13.24 -17.66
C ILE A 559 -7.13 -12.46 -18.94
N GLY A 560 -6.14 -11.57 -18.93
CA GLY A 560 -5.67 -10.84 -20.10
C GLY A 560 -5.63 -9.33 -19.91
N GLN A 561 -5.36 -8.61 -21.00
CA GLN A 561 -5.22 -7.15 -21.00
C GLN A 561 -5.79 -6.57 -22.28
N ILE A 562 -6.12 -5.27 -22.26
CA ILE A 562 -6.44 -4.53 -23.47
C ILE A 562 -5.17 -3.88 -24.02
N LYS A 563 -4.96 -3.96 -25.33
CA LYS A 563 -3.91 -3.18 -26.00
C LYS A 563 -4.50 -1.86 -26.46
N GLU A 564 -4.01 -0.76 -25.90
CA GLU A 564 -4.44 0.59 -26.29
C GLU A 564 -3.29 1.37 -26.91
N PRO A 565 -3.57 2.28 -27.85
CA PRO A 565 -2.59 3.28 -28.26
C PRO A 565 -2.11 4.08 -27.06
N LYS A 566 -0.79 4.20 -26.91
CA LYS A 566 -0.17 5.03 -25.89
C LYS A 566 -0.49 6.49 -26.19
N LEU A 567 -1.00 7.21 -25.20
CA LEU A 567 -1.32 8.63 -25.34
C LEU A 567 -0.16 9.53 -24.86
N GLN A 568 -0.08 10.74 -25.41
CA GLN A 568 0.92 11.74 -25.05
C GLN A 568 0.68 12.24 -23.62
N VAL A 569 1.63 11.95 -22.72
CA VAL A 569 1.56 12.39 -21.32
C VAL A 569 1.72 13.92 -21.21
N LYS A 570 2.62 14.52 -22.01
CA LYS A 570 2.89 15.96 -22.01
C LYS A 570 1.95 16.70 -22.97
N TRP A 571 0.68 16.80 -22.60
CA TRP A 571 -0.34 17.46 -23.42
C TRP A 571 -1.27 18.33 -22.56
N ALA A 572 -1.67 19.49 -23.09
CA ALA A 572 -2.34 20.53 -22.29
C ALA A 572 -3.84 20.28 -22.06
N THR A 573 -4.50 19.56 -22.98
CA THR A 573 -5.96 19.35 -23.01
C THR A 573 -6.33 17.87 -23.15
N ASP A 574 -7.60 17.52 -22.97
CA ASP A 574 -8.11 16.20 -23.34
C ASP A 574 -9.04 16.33 -24.56
N PRO A 575 -9.13 15.30 -25.44
CA PRO A 575 -8.39 14.03 -25.39
C PRO A 575 -6.91 14.20 -25.78
N ARG A 576 -6.03 13.43 -25.12
CA ARG A 576 -4.61 13.37 -25.46
C ARG A 576 -4.42 12.65 -26.81
N PRO A 577 -3.57 13.16 -27.72
CA PRO A 577 -3.26 12.46 -28.96
C PRO A 577 -2.40 11.21 -28.71
N GLU A 578 -2.38 10.29 -29.68
CA GLU A 578 -1.49 9.13 -29.65
C GLU A 578 -0.01 9.54 -29.77
N VAL A 579 0.88 8.75 -29.18
CA VAL A 579 2.33 8.86 -29.39
C VAL A 579 2.67 8.46 -30.83
N VAL A 580 3.57 9.22 -31.47
CA VAL A 580 4.07 8.96 -32.83
C VAL A 580 5.59 8.69 -32.75
N PRO A 581 6.11 7.55 -33.28
CA PRO A 581 5.36 6.46 -33.91
C PRO A 581 4.46 5.70 -32.92
N LYS A 582 3.40 5.07 -33.44
CA LYS A 582 2.38 4.39 -32.64
C LYS A 582 3.03 3.34 -31.71
N ALA A 583 2.84 3.54 -30.42
CA ALA A 583 3.20 2.58 -29.39
C ALA A 583 1.93 2.06 -28.71
N LEU A 584 1.95 0.81 -28.23
CA LEU A 584 0.85 0.22 -27.47
C LEU A 584 1.21 0.14 -25.99
N VAL A 585 0.23 0.35 -25.13
CA VAL A 585 0.29 0.06 -23.69
C VAL A 585 -0.69 -1.06 -23.36
N ASN A 586 -0.41 -1.81 -22.29
CA ASN A 586 -1.41 -2.73 -21.77
C ASN A 586 -2.26 -2.00 -20.73
N THR A 587 -3.58 -2.13 -20.88
CA THR A 587 -4.59 -1.65 -19.96
C THR A 587 -5.23 -2.83 -19.27
N VAL A 588 -5.35 -2.74 -17.96
CA VAL A 588 -5.80 -3.83 -17.09
C VAL A 588 -7.32 -3.98 -17.18
N VAL A 589 -7.82 -5.21 -16.99
CA VAL A 589 -9.24 -5.56 -17.11
C VAL A 589 -9.78 -6.08 -15.80
N GLN A 590 -10.99 -5.69 -15.44
CA GLN A 590 -11.70 -6.27 -14.30
C GLN A 590 -12.15 -7.69 -14.68
N HIS A 591 -11.44 -8.71 -14.20
CA HIS A 591 -11.72 -10.11 -14.49
C HIS A 591 -12.75 -10.72 -13.55
N THR A 592 -13.51 -11.67 -14.08
CA THR A 592 -14.51 -12.47 -13.35
C THR A 592 -14.23 -13.96 -13.49
N TYR A 593 -14.92 -14.76 -12.67
CA TYR A 593 -14.88 -16.21 -12.65
C TYR A 593 -16.27 -16.80 -12.43
N MET A 594 -16.45 -18.07 -12.77
CA MET A 594 -17.63 -18.86 -12.43
C MET A 594 -17.22 -20.33 -12.21
N ASP A 595 -17.82 -20.98 -11.22
CA ASP A 595 -17.55 -22.38 -10.89
C ASP A 595 -18.54 -23.31 -11.62
N VAL A 596 -18.09 -24.49 -12.01
CA VAL A 596 -18.87 -25.52 -12.72
C VAL A 596 -18.57 -26.90 -12.16
N ALA A 597 -19.57 -27.76 -12.02
CA ALA A 597 -19.35 -29.15 -11.61
C ALA A 597 -18.94 -30.00 -12.83
N LEU A 598 -17.77 -30.64 -12.75
CA LEU A 598 -17.35 -31.67 -13.71
C LEU A 598 -17.89 -33.04 -13.30
N SER A 599 -18.01 -33.28 -12.00
CA SER A 599 -18.70 -34.42 -11.42
C SER A 599 -19.19 -34.11 -10.02
N GLY A 600 -20.23 -34.81 -9.56
CA GLY A 600 -20.79 -34.62 -8.21
C GLY A 600 -21.40 -33.22 -7.98
N PRO A 601 -21.64 -32.86 -6.71
CA PRO A 601 -22.21 -31.55 -6.37
C PRO A 601 -21.19 -30.41 -6.52
N LEU A 602 -21.69 -29.24 -6.91
CA LEU A 602 -20.90 -28.01 -6.98
C LEU A 602 -20.45 -27.58 -5.58
N THR A 603 -19.14 -27.54 -5.36
CA THR A 603 -18.50 -27.11 -4.12
C THR A 603 -17.60 -25.90 -4.44
N PRO A 604 -18.03 -24.67 -4.11
CA PRO A 604 -17.26 -23.47 -4.43
C PRO A 604 -15.92 -23.41 -3.69
N ARG A 605 -14.92 -22.79 -4.31
CA ARG A 605 -13.64 -22.54 -3.62
C ARG A 605 -13.83 -21.51 -2.51
N ARG A 606 -13.34 -21.84 -1.32
CA ARG A 606 -13.32 -20.95 -0.15
C ARG A 606 -12.72 -19.56 -0.45
N VAL A 607 -13.35 -18.52 0.10
CA VAL A 607 -12.89 -17.14 0.04
C VAL A 607 -12.06 -16.84 1.29
N ILE A 608 -10.77 -16.57 1.09
CA ILE A 608 -9.79 -16.41 2.19
C ILE A 608 -9.28 -14.96 2.26
N VAL A 609 -9.03 -14.35 1.12
CA VAL A 609 -8.59 -12.95 0.95
C VAL A 609 -9.45 -12.27 -0.11
N SER A 610 -9.40 -10.94 -0.21
CA SER A 610 -10.17 -10.19 -1.22
C SER A 610 -9.30 -9.23 -2.04
N ASN A 611 -9.68 -9.01 -3.31
CA ASN A 611 -9.01 -8.02 -4.16
C ASN A 611 -9.09 -6.61 -3.59
N GLU A 612 -10.20 -6.26 -2.93
CA GLU A 612 -10.37 -4.95 -2.28
C GLU A 612 -9.27 -4.68 -1.24
N LYS A 613 -9.00 -5.67 -0.37
CA LYS A 613 -7.94 -5.57 0.64
C LYS A 613 -6.55 -5.50 0.02
N CYS A 614 -6.29 -6.25 -1.05
CA CYS A 614 -5.04 -6.14 -1.80
C CYS A 614 -4.87 -4.76 -2.46
N ASN A 615 -5.94 -4.24 -3.08
CA ASN A 615 -5.94 -2.99 -3.82
C ASN A 615 -5.90 -1.76 -2.91
N ALA A 616 -6.23 -1.91 -1.62
CA ALA A 616 -5.95 -0.89 -0.61
C ALA A 616 -4.46 -0.50 -0.61
N CYS A 617 -3.55 -1.43 -0.91
CA CYS A 617 -2.13 -1.15 -1.10
C CYS A 617 -1.71 -1.06 -2.57
N HIS A 618 -2.20 -1.94 -3.44
CA HIS A 618 -1.68 -2.10 -4.82
C HIS A 618 -2.39 -1.28 -5.91
N GLY A 619 -3.47 -0.56 -5.60
CA GLY A 619 -4.29 0.14 -6.60
C GLY A 619 -5.06 -0.85 -7.49
N SER A 620 -4.34 -1.58 -8.33
CA SER A 620 -4.82 -2.78 -9.02
C SER A 620 -3.77 -3.87 -8.88
N LEU A 621 -4.13 -4.96 -8.20
CA LEU A 621 -3.23 -6.09 -7.95
C LEU A 621 -2.61 -6.61 -9.26
N GLY A 622 -1.35 -7.02 -9.22
CA GLY A 622 -0.67 -7.55 -10.40
C GLY A 622 -0.28 -6.49 -11.45
N THR A 623 -0.58 -5.21 -11.22
CA THR A 623 -0.15 -4.09 -12.08
C THR A 623 1.15 -3.47 -11.56
N THR A 624 1.46 -2.23 -11.94
CA THR A 624 2.71 -1.55 -11.60
C THR A 624 2.94 -1.48 -10.09
N SER A 625 4.13 -1.83 -9.61
CA SER A 625 4.56 -1.63 -8.22
C SER A 625 5.92 -0.94 -8.18
N GLY A 626 6.05 0.14 -7.42
CA GLY A 626 7.32 0.78 -7.08
C GLY A 626 7.79 1.81 -8.09
N SER A 627 9.12 1.86 -8.26
CA SER A 627 9.83 2.60 -9.32
C SER A 627 9.64 2.00 -10.72
N ASN A 628 8.80 0.97 -10.85
CA ASN A 628 8.72 0.14 -12.04
C ASN A 628 7.67 0.68 -13.01
N THR A 629 7.76 0.28 -14.26
CA THR A 629 6.69 0.51 -15.25
C THR A 629 5.93 -0.79 -15.51
N LEU A 630 4.77 -0.73 -16.18
CA LEU A 630 3.91 -1.89 -16.42
C LEU A 630 4.62 -3.06 -17.17
N SER A 631 5.77 -2.81 -17.81
CA SER A 631 6.61 -3.84 -18.42
C SER A 631 7.20 -4.83 -17.40
N GLU A 632 7.23 -4.49 -16.12
CA GLU A 632 7.79 -5.27 -15.01
C GLU A 632 6.70 -5.74 -14.02
N ALA A 633 5.41 -5.50 -14.33
CA ALA A 633 4.29 -5.97 -13.52
C ALA A 633 4.16 -7.52 -13.58
N PHE A 634 3.60 -8.15 -12.55
CA PHE A 634 3.38 -9.60 -12.53
C PHE A 634 2.59 -10.04 -13.77
N HIS A 635 3.25 -10.83 -14.64
CA HIS A 635 2.68 -11.26 -15.91
C HIS A 635 2.14 -10.10 -16.77
N GLY A 636 2.84 -8.96 -16.70
CA GLY A 636 2.52 -7.73 -17.41
C GLY A 636 1.25 -7.04 -16.97
N GLY A 637 0.56 -7.47 -15.89
CA GLY A 637 -0.77 -6.99 -15.49
C GLY A 637 -1.95 -7.80 -16.03
N ALA A 638 -1.70 -8.93 -16.69
CA ALA A 638 -2.75 -9.79 -17.25
C ALA A 638 -3.55 -10.58 -16.21
N ARG A 639 -3.08 -10.59 -14.96
CA ARG A 639 -3.65 -11.36 -13.84
C ARG A 639 -3.70 -10.44 -12.63
N ASN A 640 -4.88 -9.90 -12.37
CA ASN A 640 -5.09 -8.84 -11.37
C ASN A 640 -6.17 -9.18 -10.33
N THR A 641 -6.54 -10.45 -10.23
CA THR A 641 -7.50 -10.95 -9.24
C THR A 641 -6.92 -12.14 -8.51
N VAL A 642 -7.22 -12.26 -7.21
CA VAL A 642 -6.85 -13.40 -6.38
C VAL A 642 -7.31 -14.70 -7.03
N GLU A 643 -8.52 -14.70 -7.60
CA GLU A 643 -9.11 -15.87 -8.24
C GLU A 643 -8.40 -16.30 -9.52
N ALA A 644 -7.78 -15.37 -10.25
CA ALA A 644 -6.90 -15.71 -11.36
C ALA A 644 -5.53 -16.20 -10.87
N CYS A 645 -4.97 -15.61 -9.81
CA CYS A 645 -3.66 -16.00 -9.30
C CYS A 645 -3.65 -17.45 -8.79
N VAL A 646 -4.63 -17.83 -7.97
CA VAL A 646 -4.65 -19.14 -7.27
C VAL A 646 -4.83 -20.34 -8.18
N THR A 647 -5.27 -20.16 -9.44
CA THR A 647 -5.38 -21.27 -10.40
C THR A 647 -4.02 -21.67 -10.98
N CYS A 648 -3.05 -20.76 -10.99
CA CYS A 648 -1.69 -21.03 -11.48
C CYS A 648 -0.69 -21.15 -10.33
N HIS A 649 -0.92 -20.40 -9.25
CA HIS A 649 -0.18 -20.45 -7.99
C HIS A 649 -0.83 -21.45 -7.03
N ASP A 650 -0.96 -22.69 -7.51
CA ASP A 650 -1.58 -23.80 -6.79
C ASP A 650 -0.56 -24.60 -5.96
N ALA A 651 -1.03 -25.61 -5.22
CA ALA A 651 -0.19 -26.46 -4.36
C ALA A 651 0.92 -27.21 -5.11
N ASN A 652 0.67 -27.54 -6.38
CA ASN A 652 1.56 -28.27 -7.26
C ASN A 652 2.62 -27.37 -7.95
N LYS A 653 2.52 -26.05 -7.74
CA LYS A 653 3.42 -25.07 -8.34
C LYS A 653 4.69 -24.88 -7.53
N MET A 654 5.76 -25.55 -7.94
CA MET A 654 7.13 -25.22 -7.53
C MET A 654 7.81 -24.30 -8.55
N SER A 655 8.76 -23.50 -8.07
CA SER A 655 9.71 -22.74 -8.89
C SER A 655 10.94 -23.57 -9.24
N ALA A 656 11.71 -23.12 -10.23
CA ALA A 656 13.11 -23.53 -10.38
C ALA A 656 14.03 -22.84 -9.36
N THR A 657 13.54 -21.78 -8.70
CA THR A 657 14.25 -21.04 -7.66
C THR A 657 14.57 -21.92 -6.47
N VAL A 658 15.78 -21.82 -5.96
CA VAL A 658 16.27 -22.54 -4.78
C VAL A 658 16.00 -21.72 -3.52
N MET A 659 15.55 -22.37 -2.45
CA MET A 659 15.39 -21.73 -1.14
C MET A 659 16.73 -21.22 -0.62
N THR A 660 16.70 -20.07 0.04
CA THR A 660 17.88 -19.34 0.54
C THR A 660 18.33 -19.80 1.92
N ASN A 661 17.66 -20.80 2.49
CA ASN A 661 17.96 -21.38 3.81
C ASN A 661 19.04 -22.47 3.77
N GLY A 662 19.62 -22.73 2.60
CA GLY A 662 20.66 -23.75 2.38
C GLY A 662 20.15 -25.17 2.17
N LEU A 663 18.85 -25.42 2.32
CA LEU A 663 18.27 -26.73 2.04
C LEU A 663 18.20 -26.98 0.53
N ALA A 664 18.37 -28.24 0.12
CA ALA A 664 18.21 -28.70 -1.26
C ALA A 664 16.72 -28.75 -1.65
N MET A 665 16.06 -27.59 -1.64
CA MET A 665 14.64 -27.44 -1.87
C MET A 665 14.41 -26.26 -2.79
N ASN A 666 13.42 -26.38 -3.68
CA ASN A 666 12.95 -25.27 -4.47
C ASN A 666 11.90 -24.47 -3.72
N GLU A 667 11.82 -23.17 -4.00
CA GLU A 667 10.72 -22.34 -3.53
C GLU A 667 9.40 -22.82 -4.11
N SER A 668 8.37 -22.88 -3.25
CA SER A 668 7.02 -23.16 -3.68
C SER A 668 6.32 -21.85 -4.03
N TYR A 669 5.71 -21.80 -5.21
CA TYR A 669 4.87 -20.70 -5.66
C TYR A 669 3.38 -20.96 -5.45
N GLN A 670 3.04 -21.88 -4.54
CA GLN A 670 1.69 -21.91 -3.97
C GLN A 670 1.35 -20.53 -3.39
N PHE A 671 0.17 -20.01 -3.74
CA PHE A 671 -0.21 -18.62 -3.48
C PHE A 671 -0.02 -18.21 -2.02
N LYS A 672 -0.48 -19.03 -1.06
CA LYS A 672 -0.34 -18.71 0.37
C LYS A 672 1.13 -18.57 0.81
N ARG A 673 2.00 -19.47 0.35
CA ARG A 673 3.42 -19.45 0.72
C ARG A 673 4.15 -18.30 0.03
N MET A 674 3.89 -18.07 -1.26
CA MET A 674 4.49 -16.97 -2.01
C MET A 674 4.10 -15.62 -1.42
N ILE A 675 2.81 -15.36 -1.21
CA ILE A 675 2.32 -14.06 -0.72
C ILE A 675 2.81 -13.79 0.71
N HIS A 676 2.78 -14.79 1.60
CA HIS A 676 3.37 -14.65 2.93
C HIS A 676 4.90 -14.49 2.88
N GLY A 677 5.60 -15.21 2.00
CA GLY A 677 7.05 -15.09 1.86
C GLY A 677 7.50 -13.68 1.42
N ILE A 678 6.75 -13.08 0.49
CA ILE A 678 6.99 -11.72 -0.01
C ILE A 678 6.70 -10.67 1.09
N HIS A 679 5.50 -10.67 1.66
CA HIS A 679 5.06 -9.61 2.58
C HIS A 679 5.54 -9.82 4.03
N GLY A 680 5.88 -11.06 4.38
CA GLY A 680 6.42 -11.44 5.68
C GLY A 680 7.94 -11.28 5.79
N ASN A 681 8.58 -10.66 4.80
CA ASN A 681 10.03 -10.53 4.74
C ASN A 681 10.66 -9.96 6.03
N SER A 682 10.05 -8.96 6.66
CA SER A 682 10.58 -8.39 7.92
C SER A 682 10.66 -9.41 9.07
N LYS A 683 9.98 -10.55 8.96
CA LYS A 683 10.00 -11.66 9.93
C LYS A 683 10.87 -12.84 9.49
N ARG A 684 11.21 -12.92 8.21
CA ARG A 684 12.05 -13.98 7.66
C ARG A 684 13.51 -13.80 8.04
N THR A 685 14.15 -14.93 8.31
CA THR A 685 15.60 -15.10 8.49
C THR A 685 16.28 -15.20 7.14
N TYR A 686 15.65 -15.90 6.18
CA TYR A 686 16.19 -16.12 4.85
C TYR A 686 15.31 -15.43 3.80
N PRO A 687 15.89 -14.66 2.86
CA PRO A 687 15.09 -13.89 1.90
C PRO A 687 14.24 -14.79 1.01
N PHE A 688 12.97 -14.43 0.79
CA PHE A 688 12.17 -15.08 -0.26
C PHE A 688 12.60 -14.51 -1.62
N THR A 689 12.88 -15.38 -2.60
CA THR A 689 13.45 -14.94 -3.88
C THR A 689 12.73 -15.49 -5.10
N HIS A 690 12.90 -14.81 -6.23
CA HIS A 690 12.67 -15.35 -7.57
C HIS A 690 14.00 -15.45 -8.31
N GLY A 691 14.20 -16.53 -9.06
CA GLY A 691 15.36 -16.70 -9.94
C GLY A 691 16.66 -17.20 -9.28
N ASN A 692 16.78 -17.29 -7.95
CA ASN A 692 18.00 -17.79 -7.30
C ASN A 692 18.35 -19.23 -7.75
N PRO A 693 19.52 -19.46 -8.37
CA PRO A 693 19.94 -20.79 -8.83
C PRO A 693 20.90 -21.51 -7.87
N VAL A 694 21.32 -20.86 -6.77
CA VAL A 694 22.36 -21.35 -5.88
C VAL A 694 21.76 -21.87 -4.58
N GLN A 695 22.13 -23.10 -4.24
CA GLN A 695 21.90 -23.67 -2.93
C GLN A 695 22.98 -23.18 -1.96
N GLY A 696 22.57 -22.54 -0.88
CA GLY A 696 23.44 -22.09 0.20
C GLY A 696 22.67 -21.23 1.20
N PRO A 697 23.18 -21.05 2.42
CA PRO A 697 22.55 -20.18 3.41
C PRO A 697 22.87 -18.71 3.09
N PHE A 698 21.84 -17.93 2.78
CA PHE A 698 21.96 -16.48 2.57
C PHE A 698 21.59 -15.72 3.84
N ASN A 699 22.25 -14.59 4.09
CA ASN A 699 21.77 -13.62 5.08
C ASN A 699 20.62 -12.78 4.50
N LYS A 700 20.04 -11.91 5.34
CA LYS A 700 18.93 -11.03 4.96
C LYS A 700 19.29 -10.07 3.82
N ASP A 701 20.55 -9.65 3.76
CA ASP A 701 21.10 -8.76 2.74
C ASP A 701 21.33 -9.48 1.39
N GLY A 702 21.04 -10.79 1.31
CA GLY A 702 21.16 -11.56 0.08
C GLY A 702 22.59 -11.98 -0.26
N ALA A 703 23.48 -12.06 0.73
CA ALA A 703 24.83 -12.58 0.58
C ALA A 703 24.97 -14.00 1.17
N LEU A 704 25.71 -14.87 0.48
CA LEU A 704 26.05 -16.20 0.99
C LEU A 704 26.87 -16.12 2.27
N THR A 705 26.45 -16.82 3.31
CA THR A 705 27.17 -16.91 4.60
C THR A 705 28.16 -18.06 4.65
N ALA A 706 28.05 -19.00 3.71
CA ALA A 706 28.98 -20.12 3.51
C ALA A 706 29.06 -20.43 2.01
N THR A 707 30.05 -21.23 1.60
CA THR A 707 30.18 -21.71 0.21
C THR A 707 28.88 -22.40 -0.21
N GLY A 708 28.32 -21.95 -1.33
CA GLY A 708 27.14 -22.54 -1.97
C GLY A 708 27.50 -23.33 -3.22
N THR A 709 26.49 -23.87 -3.89
CA THR A 709 26.63 -24.58 -5.17
C THR A 709 25.46 -24.29 -6.09
N PHE A 710 25.69 -24.22 -7.40
CA PHE A 710 24.61 -24.22 -8.39
C PHE A 710 23.78 -25.50 -8.25
N TYR A 711 22.49 -25.36 -7.97
CA TYR A 711 21.63 -26.51 -7.67
C TYR A 711 21.26 -27.33 -8.92
N THR A 712 21.12 -26.66 -10.06
CA THR A 712 20.84 -27.26 -11.36
C THR A 712 21.77 -26.70 -12.43
N ASP A 713 21.90 -27.42 -13.54
CA ASP A 713 22.58 -26.91 -14.73
C ASP A 713 21.97 -25.58 -15.16
N GLN A 714 22.83 -24.60 -15.43
CA GLN A 714 22.45 -23.36 -16.09
C GLN A 714 22.58 -23.56 -17.59
N ARG A 715 21.44 -23.52 -18.31
CA ARG A 715 21.38 -23.84 -19.74
C ARG A 715 20.88 -22.65 -20.56
N PHE A 716 21.48 -22.47 -21.72
CA PHE A 716 21.16 -21.42 -22.68
C PHE A 716 21.00 -22.00 -24.08
N THR A 717 20.06 -21.46 -24.86
CA THR A 717 19.97 -21.79 -26.28
C THR A 717 20.99 -20.94 -27.05
N ILE A 718 22.07 -21.57 -27.50
CA ILE A 718 23.18 -20.94 -28.25
C ILE A 718 23.21 -21.59 -29.63
N ALA A 719 23.09 -20.79 -30.69
CA ALA A 719 23.01 -21.29 -32.07
C ALA A 719 21.95 -22.42 -32.25
N ASN A 720 20.76 -22.24 -31.66
CA ASN A 720 19.66 -23.23 -31.63
C ASN A 720 19.94 -24.56 -30.90
N VAL A 721 21.04 -24.63 -30.12
CA VAL A 721 21.38 -25.79 -29.29
C VAL A 721 21.27 -25.41 -27.81
N ALA A 722 20.60 -26.25 -27.01
CA ALA A 722 20.56 -26.07 -25.57
C ALA A 722 21.90 -26.51 -24.95
N SER A 723 22.72 -25.54 -24.55
CA SER A 723 24.06 -25.74 -24.01
C SER A 723 24.09 -25.48 -22.51
N THR A 724 24.71 -26.37 -21.74
CA THR A 724 25.03 -26.13 -20.32
C THR A 724 26.24 -25.20 -20.23
N VAL A 725 26.08 -24.04 -19.58
CA VAL A 725 27.16 -23.04 -19.40
C VAL A 725 27.74 -23.07 -18.00
N ILE A 726 26.97 -23.54 -17.01
CA ILE A 726 27.44 -23.86 -15.66
C ILE A 726 26.79 -25.19 -15.25
N THR A 727 27.61 -26.17 -14.86
CA THR A 727 27.14 -27.48 -14.41
C THR A 727 26.62 -27.41 -12.97
N ALA A 728 25.57 -28.17 -12.66
CA ALA A 728 25.13 -28.39 -11.29
C ALA A 728 26.31 -28.84 -10.39
N GLY A 729 26.34 -28.38 -9.14
CA GLY A 729 27.41 -28.65 -8.19
C GLY A 729 28.60 -27.69 -8.28
N THR A 730 28.67 -26.82 -9.30
CA THR A 730 29.71 -25.77 -9.37
C THR A 730 29.65 -24.88 -8.13
N THR A 731 30.77 -24.73 -7.43
CA THR A 731 30.85 -24.00 -6.16
C THR A 731 30.76 -22.49 -6.35
N VAL A 732 30.12 -21.81 -5.40
CA VAL A 732 30.01 -20.36 -5.31
C VAL A 732 30.57 -19.91 -3.95
N PRO A 733 31.54 -19.00 -3.91
CA PRO A 733 32.21 -18.63 -2.67
C PRO A 733 31.27 -17.90 -1.68
N ALA A 734 31.61 -17.98 -0.39
CA ALA A 734 30.96 -17.17 0.63
C ALA A 734 31.14 -15.67 0.33
N GLY A 735 30.14 -14.86 0.67
CA GLY A 735 30.09 -13.43 0.37
C GLY A 735 29.50 -13.09 -1.01
N SER A 736 29.31 -14.06 -1.92
CA SER A 736 28.62 -13.80 -3.18
C SER A 736 27.17 -13.36 -2.94
N THR A 737 26.80 -12.24 -3.56
CA THR A 737 25.43 -11.70 -3.58
C THR A 737 24.65 -12.23 -4.77
N PHE A 738 23.33 -12.09 -4.74
CA PHE A 738 22.46 -12.39 -5.88
C PHE A 738 22.88 -11.71 -7.19
N VAL A 739 23.37 -10.47 -7.11
CA VAL A 739 23.90 -9.73 -8.28
C VAL A 739 25.15 -10.42 -8.81
N SER A 740 26.13 -10.70 -7.94
CA SER A 740 27.37 -11.36 -8.37
C SER A 740 27.13 -12.76 -8.94
N ILE A 741 26.14 -13.50 -8.42
CA ILE A 741 25.76 -14.82 -8.93
C ILE A 741 25.21 -14.72 -10.36
N ILE A 742 24.36 -13.72 -10.64
CA ILE A 742 23.84 -13.51 -11.99
C ILE A 742 24.94 -13.05 -12.95
N ASP A 743 25.88 -12.24 -12.48
CA ASP A 743 27.02 -11.84 -13.30
C ASP A 743 27.91 -13.04 -13.67
N LEU A 744 28.09 -14.00 -12.76
CA LEU A 744 28.76 -15.28 -13.06
C LEU A 744 28.03 -16.06 -14.16
N VAL A 745 26.70 -16.18 -14.07
CA VAL A 745 25.89 -16.87 -15.09
C VAL A 745 25.99 -16.15 -16.45
N ARG A 746 25.89 -14.82 -16.45
CA ARG A 746 25.96 -14.00 -17.67
C ARG A 746 27.32 -14.13 -18.32
N GLN A 747 28.39 -14.03 -17.54
CA GLN A 747 29.76 -14.18 -18.03
C GLN A 747 29.97 -15.57 -18.64
N ALA A 748 29.54 -16.63 -17.96
CA ALA A 748 29.63 -18.00 -18.49
C ALA A 748 28.85 -18.17 -19.81
N ALA A 749 27.64 -17.60 -19.90
CA ALA A 749 26.84 -17.64 -21.12
C ALA A 749 27.50 -16.89 -22.28
N THR A 750 28.02 -15.68 -22.03
CA THR A 750 28.73 -14.89 -23.04
C THR A 750 30.00 -15.60 -23.50
N THR A 751 30.78 -16.18 -22.59
CA THR A 751 31.96 -16.98 -22.93
C THR A 751 31.60 -18.20 -23.78
N ALA A 752 30.44 -18.82 -23.54
CA ALA A 752 29.91 -19.91 -24.36
C ALA A 752 29.33 -19.46 -25.71
N GLY A 753 29.36 -18.16 -26.05
CA GLY A 753 28.90 -17.62 -27.32
C GLY A 753 27.44 -17.17 -27.35
N TYR A 754 26.78 -17.02 -26.19
CA TYR A 754 25.43 -16.46 -26.13
C TYR A 754 25.43 -14.96 -26.47
N THR A 755 24.69 -14.57 -27.51
CA THR A 755 24.55 -13.18 -27.98
C THR A 755 23.15 -12.59 -27.73
N GLY A 756 22.27 -13.35 -27.04
CA GLY A 756 20.93 -12.88 -26.71
C GLY A 756 20.92 -11.80 -25.64
N ALA A 757 19.74 -11.23 -25.39
CA ALA A 757 19.56 -10.24 -24.33
C ALA A 757 19.97 -10.80 -22.96
N PRO A 758 20.46 -9.97 -22.02
CA PRO A 758 20.82 -10.42 -20.68
C PRO A 758 19.68 -11.23 -20.04
N THR A 759 19.97 -12.48 -19.64
CA THR A 759 18.96 -13.38 -19.07
C THR A 759 18.87 -13.22 -17.56
N GLY A 760 17.65 -13.03 -17.06
CA GLY A 760 17.29 -13.23 -15.66
C GLY A 760 17.83 -12.18 -14.70
N TYR A 761 17.05 -11.96 -13.65
CA TYR A 761 17.41 -11.22 -12.46
C TYR A 761 16.94 -12.04 -11.28
N VAL A 762 17.72 -12.03 -10.20
CA VAL A 762 17.23 -12.58 -8.94
C VAL A 762 16.47 -11.46 -8.24
N GLU A 763 15.16 -11.61 -8.13
CA GLU A 763 14.37 -10.72 -7.28
C GLU A 763 14.57 -11.16 -5.83
N ASN A 764 15.22 -10.32 -5.05
CA ASN A 764 15.26 -10.48 -3.61
C ASN A 764 14.10 -9.70 -2.99
N TYR A 765 12.97 -10.35 -2.73
CA TYR A 765 11.82 -9.67 -2.13
C TYR A 765 12.13 -9.04 -0.77
N ALA A 766 13.25 -9.42 -0.15
CA ALA A 766 13.72 -8.77 1.05
C ALA A 766 14.14 -7.31 0.88
N ALA A 767 14.76 -7.01 -0.26
CA ALA A 767 15.19 -5.67 -0.64
C ALA A 767 14.14 -4.92 -1.48
N GLU A 768 13.09 -5.61 -1.91
CA GLU A 768 12.04 -5.07 -2.79
C GLU A 768 10.78 -4.64 -2.02
N VAL A 769 10.50 -5.30 -0.90
CA VAL A 769 9.25 -5.12 -0.13
C VAL A 769 9.54 -4.73 1.30
N ALA A 770 9.37 -3.44 1.56
CA ALA A 770 9.31 -2.88 2.91
C ALA A 770 7.84 -2.86 3.39
N TRP A 771 7.45 -3.83 4.21
CA TRP A 771 6.09 -3.85 4.78
C TRP A 771 5.86 -2.60 5.64
N PRO A 772 4.81 -1.80 5.37
CA PRO A 772 4.63 -0.48 5.97
C PRO A 772 4.13 -0.50 7.43
N GLY A 773 3.63 -1.64 7.93
CA GLY A 773 3.08 -1.77 9.28
C GLY A 773 4.13 -2.06 10.36
N VAL A 774 3.85 -1.65 11.61
CA VAL A 774 4.69 -1.92 12.80
C VAL A 774 4.64 -3.40 13.25
N GLY A 775 3.87 -4.21 12.52
CA GLY A 775 3.69 -5.65 12.66
C GLY A 775 2.97 -6.20 11.42
N ILE A 776 2.69 -7.51 11.38
CA ILE A 776 1.87 -8.12 10.33
C ILE A 776 0.45 -8.27 10.86
N ASN A 777 -0.50 -7.60 10.22
CA ASN A 777 -1.93 -7.75 10.50
C ASN A 777 -2.56 -8.71 9.51
N CYS A 778 -3.08 -9.81 10.01
CA CYS A 778 -3.74 -10.82 9.18
C CYS A 778 -4.95 -10.21 8.46
N ASN A 779 -5.69 -9.30 9.12
CA ASN A 779 -6.84 -8.63 8.53
C ASN A 779 -6.47 -7.63 7.43
N ALA A 780 -5.18 -7.32 7.20
CA ALA A 780 -4.77 -6.53 6.04
C ALA A 780 -5.10 -7.24 4.71
N CYS A 781 -5.16 -8.59 4.69
CA CYS A 781 -5.53 -9.36 3.51
C CYS A 781 -6.70 -10.32 3.74
N HIS A 782 -6.79 -10.94 4.93
CA HIS A 782 -7.77 -11.98 5.21
C HIS A 782 -9.17 -11.41 5.43
N VAL A 783 -10.18 -12.14 4.94
CA VAL A 783 -11.61 -11.88 5.20
C VAL A 783 -12.21 -12.98 6.05
N ASN A 784 -13.35 -12.71 6.69
CA ASN A 784 -14.12 -13.70 7.45
C ASN A 784 -13.30 -14.44 8.53
N ASN A 785 -12.30 -13.77 9.12
CA ASN A 785 -11.36 -14.36 10.06
C ASN A 785 -10.67 -15.65 9.56
N SER A 786 -10.48 -15.78 8.24
CA SER A 786 -9.94 -16.99 7.61
C SER A 786 -8.51 -17.34 8.04
N TYR A 787 -7.76 -16.38 8.62
CA TYR A 787 -6.43 -16.61 9.19
C TYR A 787 -6.45 -17.42 10.49
N LYS A 788 -7.60 -17.51 11.18
CA LYS A 788 -7.71 -18.21 12.47
C LYS A 788 -7.56 -19.73 12.33
N VAL A 789 -7.87 -20.30 11.16
CA VAL A 789 -7.76 -21.73 10.87
C VAL A 789 -7.34 -21.95 9.43
N ASP A 790 -6.16 -22.55 9.20
CA ASP A 790 -5.78 -23.03 7.86
C ASP A 790 -6.50 -24.36 7.55
N GLN A 791 -7.42 -24.30 6.58
CA GLN A 791 -8.22 -25.42 6.07
C GLN A 791 -7.64 -26.02 4.77
N GLY A 792 -6.44 -25.62 4.34
CA GLY A 792 -5.78 -26.18 3.17
C GLY A 792 -5.41 -27.65 3.37
N PRO A 793 -5.83 -28.57 2.50
CA PRO A 793 -5.51 -29.98 2.63
C PRO A 793 -4.26 -30.41 1.86
N LEU A 794 -3.74 -29.58 0.94
CA LEU A 794 -2.59 -29.93 0.10
C LEU A 794 -1.31 -29.26 0.58
N GLY A 795 -0.22 -30.04 0.63
CA GLY A 795 1.12 -29.54 0.89
C GLY A 795 1.65 -28.67 -0.25
N ALA A 796 2.60 -27.80 0.07
CA ALA A 796 3.28 -26.94 -0.89
C ALA A 796 4.46 -27.68 -1.50
N VAL A 797 4.44 -27.92 -2.82
CA VAL A 797 5.52 -28.67 -3.49
C VAL A 797 6.83 -27.89 -3.48
N THR A 798 7.89 -28.56 -3.03
CA THR A 798 9.26 -28.04 -2.94
C THR A 798 10.28 -28.88 -3.71
N GLY A 799 9.87 -30.03 -4.27
CA GLY A 799 10.75 -30.87 -5.05
C GLY A 799 9.99 -31.89 -5.89
N LYS A 800 10.52 -32.15 -7.09
CA LYS A 800 10.02 -33.15 -8.03
C LYS A 800 11.15 -34.16 -8.28
N PRO A 801 11.07 -35.38 -7.72
CA PRO A 801 12.07 -36.40 -7.99
C PRO A 801 12.22 -36.65 -9.50
N GLY A 802 13.44 -36.90 -9.97
CA GLY A 802 13.73 -37.12 -11.39
C GLY A 802 12.86 -38.22 -11.99
N GLY A 803 12.32 -37.98 -13.20
CA GLY A 803 11.45 -38.93 -13.90
C GLY A 803 10.04 -39.11 -13.30
N THR A 804 9.68 -38.35 -12.26
CA THR A 804 8.40 -38.51 -11.57
C THR A 804 7.38 -37.48 -12.05
N ALA A 805 6.45 -37.92 -12.90
CA ALA A 805 5.35 -37.07 -13.39
C ALA A 805 4.13 -37.03 -12.45
N ASP A 806 3.99 -38.00 -11.54
CA ASP A 806 2.85 -38.08 -10.61
C ASP A 806 2.97 -37.07 -9.46
N PRO A 807 2.07 -36.08 -9.35
CA PRO A 807 2.10 -35.09 -8.27
C PRO A 807 2.02 -35.69 -6.87
N LYS A 808 1.42 -36.88 -6.74
CA LYS A 808 1.33 -37.63 -5.47
C LYS A 808 2.68 -38.01 -4.88
N LEU A 809 3.71 -38.13 -5.73
CA LEU A 809 5.05 -38.57 -5.36
C LEU A 809 6.02 -37.39 -5.17
N TRP A 810 5.58 -36.15 -5.39
CA TRP A 810 6.41 -34.97 -5.20
C TRP A 810 6.56 -34.62 -3.72
N THR A 811 7.72 -34.10 -3.34
CA THR A 811 8.03 -33.74 -1.96
C THR A 811 7.45 -32.38 -1.61
N VAL A 812 6.84 -32.28 -0.42
CA VAL A 812 6.10 -31.10 0.01
C VAL A 812 6.45 -30.64 1.41
N ILE A 813 6.22 -29.35 1.68
CA ILE A 813 5.95 -28.88 3.04
C ILE A 813 4.48 -29.15 3.33
N SER A 814 4.16 -29.74 4.47
CA SER A 814 2.77 -30.06 4.83
C SER A 814 1.89 -28.80 4.91
N PRO A 815 0.55 -28.91 4.79
CA PRO A 815 -0.29 -27.76 4.46
C PRO A 815 -0.18 -26.58 5.43
N LYS A 816 -0.34 -26.79 6.75
CA LYS A 816 -0.26 -25.72 7.75
C LYS A 816 1.19 -25.30 7.98
N ALA A 817 2.13 -26.25 7.99
CA ALA A 817 3.55 -25.94 8.04
C ALA A 817 3.97 -24.96 6.93
N ALA A 818 3.48 -25.14 5.71
CA ALA A 818 3.78 -24.28 4.56
C ALA A 818 3.30 -22.84 4.77
N THR A 819 2.17 -22.66 5.46
CA THR A 819 1.61 -21.35 5.80
C THR A 819 2.47 -20.62 6.82
N CYS A 820 2.84 -21.30 7.91
CA CYS A 820 3.57 -20.68 9.02
C CYS A 820 5.05 -20.42 8.67
N THR A 821 5.69 -21.41 8.05
CA THR A 821 7.12 -21.32 7.66
C THR A 821 7.35 -20.46 6.43
N ALA A 822 6.31 -19.85 5.86
CA ALA A 822 6.46 -18.81 4.84
C ALA A 822 7.01 -17.51 5.45
N CYS A 823 6.72 -17.23 6.72
CA CYS A 823 7.29 -16.09 7.45
C CYS A 823 8.28 -16.55 8.55
N HIS A 824 8.01 -17.69 9.19
CA HIS A 824 8.82 -18.24 10.28
C HIS A 824 9.75 -19.34 9.78
N ASP A 825 10.83 -18.94 9.12
CA ASP A 825 11.73 -19.82 8.36
C ASP A 825 13.08 -20.10 9.04
N SER A 826 13.27 -19.66 10.29
CA SER A 826 14.48 -19.97 11.04
C SER A 826 14.60 -21.48 11.29
N SER A 827 15.83 -21.98 11.44
CA SER A 827 16.09 -23.38 11.78
C SER A 827 15.33 -23.84 13.03
N LYS A 828 15.26 -22.97 14.06
CA LYS A 828 14.47 -23.22 15.29
C LYS A 828 12.97 -23.30 15.02
N ALA A 829 12.42 -22.42 14.18
CA ALA A 829 11.00 -22.45 13.83
C ALA A 829 10.66 -23.70 13.01
N ILE A 830 11.49 -24.06 12.04
CA ILE A 830 11.30 -25.27 11.23
C ILE A 830 11.39 -26.51 12.13
N ALA A 831 12.38 -26.59 13.04
CA ALA A 831 12.50 -27.70 13.99
C ALA A 831 11.29 -27.82 14.93
N HIS A 832 10.76 -26.68 15.41
CA HIS A 832 9.51 -26.67 16.16
C HIS A 832 8.36 -27.25 15.33
N VAL A 833 8.16 -26.74 14.11
CA VAL A 833 7.09 -27.21 13.22
C VAL A 833 7.20 -28.71 12.97
N THR A 834 8.38 -29.24 12.64
CA THR A 834 8.55 -30.66 12.33
C THR A 834 8.57 -31.59 13.55
N SER A 835 8.66 -31.05 14.76
CA SER A 835 8.62 -31.83 16.01
C SER A 835 7.20 -32.20 16.48
N PHE A 836 6.15 -31.57 15.94
CA PHE A 836 4.76 -31.79 16.36
C PHE A 836 3.89 -32.34 15.24
N GLY A 837 3.02 -33.29 15.63
CA GLY A 837 1.77 -33.57 14.92
C GLY A 837 1.91 -33.93 13.46
N SER A 838 2.88 -34.74 13.06
CA SER A 838 3.04 -35.15 11.66
C SER A 838 3.22 -34.00 10.64
N ALA A 839 3.58 -32.78 11.06
CA ALA A 839 4.01 -31.76 10.12
C ALA A 839 5.36 -32.15 9.48
N SER A 840 5.59 -31.72 8.24
CA SER A 840 6.78 -32.07 7.46
C SER A 840 7.28 -30.88 6.65
N TYR A 841 8.60 -30.82 6.45
CA TYR A 841 9.25 -29.78 5.67
C TYR A 841 10.10 -30.40 4.58
N GLY A 842 9.49 -30.65 3.41
CA GLY A 842 10.17 -31.15 2.21
C GLY A 842 10.66 -32.59 2.25
N ASN A 843 10.35 -33.36 3.30
CA ASN A 843 10.81 -34.75 3.49
C ASN A 843 9.70 -35.81 3.36
N ARG A 844 8.50 -35.41 2.91
CA ARG A 844 7.37 -36.31 2.64
C ARG A 844 6.76 -36.03 1.29
N THR A 845 6.20 -37.06 0.69
CA THR A 845 5.43 -36.93 -0.56
C THR A 845 4.06 -36.34 -0.31
N GLN A 846 3.43 -35.80 -1.36
CA GLN A 846 2.06 -35.30 -1.29
C GLN A 846 1.07 -36.36 -0.76
N THR A 847 1.18 -37.63 -1.18
CA THR A 847 0.35 -38.73 -0.66
C THR A 847 0.56 -38.95 0.84
N GLN A 848 1.81 -38.95 1.30
CA GLN A 848 2.11 -39.09 2.72
C GLN A 848 1.54 -37.92 3.52
N SER A 849 1.61 -36.70 2.98
CA SER A 849 1.07 -35.51 3.63
C SER A 849 -0.47 -35.50 3.70
N LEU A 850 -1.16 -36.08 2.70
CA LEU A 850 -2.63 -36.10 2.63
C LEU A 850 -3.29 -36.97 3.72
N VAL A 851 -2.59 -38.01 4.19
CA VAL A 851 -3.12 -38.96 5.18
C VAL A 851 -2.68 -38.63 6.61
N THR A 852 -1.83 -37.63 6.79
CA THR A 852 -1.32 -37.22 8.11
C THR A 852 -1.94 -35.91 8.57
N GLN A 853 -2.61 -35.93 9.73
CA GLN A 853 -3.19 -34.72 10.32
C GLN A 853 -2.16 -33.93 11.12
N GLU A 854 -2.05 -32.64 10.82
CA GLU A 854 -1.27 -31.67 11.60
C GLU A 854 -1.96 -31.29 12.92
N THR A 855 -1.26 -31.38 14.05
CA THR A 855 -1.80 -31.05 15.40
C THR A 855 -1.58 -29.59 15.81
N CYS A 856 -1.33 -28.69 14.86
CA CYS A 856 -1.06 -27.28 15.14
C CYS A 856 -2.25 -26.58 15.84
N ALA A 857 -3.48 -27.02 15.54
CA ALA A 857 -4.70 -26.39 16.05
C ALA A 857 -4.84 -26.50 17.57
N ASP A 858 -4.23 -27.50 18.20
CA ASP A 858 -4.32 -27.75 19.65
C ASP A 858 -3.72 -26.60 20.46
N CYS A 859 -2.74 -25.89 19.89
CA CYS A 859 -2.06 -24.76 20.53
C CYS A 859 -2.36 -23.42 19.85
N HIS A 860 -2.51 -23.42 18.52
CA HIS A 860 -2.55 -22.20 17.71
C HIS A 860 -3.92 -21.82 17.15
N SER A 861 -4.97 -22.61 17.39
CA SER A 861 -6.33 -22.16 17.09
C SER A 861 -6.73 -20.95 17.94
N SER A 862 -7.64 -20.12 17.42
CA SER A 862 -8.22 -19.02 18.19
C SER A 862 -8.89 -19.56 19.45
N GLY A 863 -8.62 -18.92 20.60
CA GLY A 863 -9.02 -19.42 21.93
C GLY A 863 -8.02 -20.37 22.58
N GLY A 864 -7.05 -20.90 21.83
CA GLY A 864 -5.89 -21.61 22.39
C GLY A 864 -4.90 -20.64 23.05
N PHE A 865 -4.04 -21.14 23.95
CA PHE A 865 -3.12 -20.30 24.73
C PHE A 865 -2.04 -19.59 23.87
N LYS A 866 -1.80 -20.05 22.63
CA LYS A 866 -0.97 -19.41 21.60
C LYS A 866 -1.73 -19.26 20.29
N GLY A 867 -3.02 -18.96 20.38
CA GLY A 867 -3.88 -18.68 19.23
C GLY A 867 -3.26 -17.65 18.29
N VAL A 868 -3.41 -17.86 16.97
CA VAL A 868 -2.83 -16.98 15.94
C VAL A 868 -3.24 -15.51 16.17
N ASP A 869 -4.47 -15.26 16.59
CA ASP A 869 -4.98 -13.93 16.94
C ASP A 869 -4.26 -13.31 18.13
N ILE A 870 -4.00 -14.09 19.19
CA ILE A 870 -3.28 -13.63 20.38
C ILE A 870 -1.83 -13.27 20.03
N VAL A 871 -1.10 -14.19 19.38
CA VAL A 871 0.35 -14.04 19.17
C VAL A 871 0.70 -13.00 18.11
N HIS A 872 -0.23 -12.70 17.19
CA HIS A 872 -0.08 -11.62 16.22
C HIS A 872 -0.76 -10.32 16.67
N GLY A 873 -1.29 -10.26 17.88
CA GLY A 873 -1.97 -9.06 18.40
C GLY A 873 -3.17 -8.62 17.55
N GLN A 874 -3.84 -9.58 16.90
CA GLN A 874 -5.04 -9.35 16.10
C GLN A 874 -6.21 -9.15 17.06
N LYS A 875 -6.93 -8.04 16.87
CA LYS A 875 -8.19 -7.77 17.59
C LYS A 875 -9.37 -8.06 16.67
#